data_AF-A0A916TN72-F1
#
_entry.id   AF-A0A916TN72-F1
#
_cell.length_a   1.000
_cell.length_b   1.000
_cell.length_c   1.000
_cell.angle_alpha   90.00
_cell.angle_beta   90.00
_cell.angle_gamma   90.00
#
_symmetry.space_group_name_H-M   'P 1'
#
loop_
_entity.id
_entity.type
_entity.pdbx_description
1 polymer ?
#
loop_
_entity_poly.entity_id
_entity_poly.type
_entity_poly.pdbx_seq_one_letter_code
_entity_poly.pdbx_strand_id
1 'polypeptide(L)'
;MMNERQSHSLQRRLLATMAVGFALLLVLISALLWTYAQAAANRTQDLLLAGAALAILDRVSVRTNGATVDLPNSAMDILSLNPVDRVKYRVFVPGQREITGTRDLPAAGDLTPSIEPVFYDSVYRGSVFRFVLQGRQINTPEGRTWVAVQVGQTVEQRTAQQRSFFTTGLAGLAVLSLIGLGFVWVAIRTSLAPLRQIALDLARREPGDLALVEGVPPREIKGLFDAINGFIIRLRRSRTLTETFIADVAHQTRTSLSAMQGHLSLAADAKDPNQMRTRLIKADRQAQRTVRLTNQLLANAMVIHRSDKASLQPLALKPLVRDILGESLRDSQMRAVSLSFNDDDLAVGTDVIAGDEVSIGEALRNLIENAVRHGPVDNTVMITLASDESRVRLSVEDAGPGIAETDMARATDRFTSLSDYTKGSGLGLSIVKAVAEGHGADLKLGRSSLGGLNVTLIFQRLAVLVLLLAGVLVEPEPAAAQTLLIHSATDPPAMRPLVESFENRNPGVKVNYVEFQTLSLYQSVLQPDTARQPDVVISSAMDLQVDLVNRGLARRIKVTPENAPPDWAVWRSELFGFTFEPAVVVYDRREISSEELPLSHRDLASFVRSNEDRFRGRIGTYNIRQAGIGYLYATQDSLQGPQALRLFEVLGRAGLRTFCCTADMVAAMSNGEIAFVFNAIGSYASHYAAESPYLGLHFFDDYNLVMSRTAFVPKTSTNPVVAAQFIRFLLSEEGQRIISEQTPLLPLLPVANPKSAIEREIENRRGTFLPIRLTPGLLTFLDDLKKQDFLSGWDMSLGYAP
;
A
#
# COMPACT_ATOMS: atom_id res chain seq x y z
N MET A 1 -39.85 0.07 19.99
CA MET A 1 -38.54 0.36 19.37
C MET A 1 -38.47 -0.41 18.05
N MET A 2 -38.89 0.22 16.95
CA MET A 2 -38.87 -0.37 15.61
C MET A 2 -37.51 -0.11 14.96
N ASN A 3 -36.90 -1.19 14.46
CA ASN A 3 -35.68 -1.17 13.67
C ASN A 3 -35.92 -0.37 12.38
N GLU A 4 -35.31 0.81 12.27
CA GLU A 4 -35.18 1.53 11.01
C GLU A 4 -34.43 0.65 10.01
N ARG A 5 -35.11 0.18 8.96
CA ARG A 5 -34.42 -0.32 7.76
C ARG A 5 -33.47 0.78 7.31
N GLN A 6 -32.16 0.51 7.36
CA GLN A 6 -31.13 1.45 6.92
C GLN A 6 -31.47 1.97 5.53
N SER A 7 -31.95 3.21 5.47
CA SER A 7 -32.31 3.87 4.23
C SER A 7 -31.02 4.12 3.43
N HIS A 8 -30.89 3.45 2.28
CA HIS A 8 -29.75 3.67 1.41
C HIS A 8 -29.76 5.12 0.90
N SER A 9 -28.71 5.88 1.24
CA SER A 9 -28.53 7.24 0.74
C SER A 9 -28.24 7.21 -0.77
N LEU A 10 -29.14 7.79 -1.57
CA LEU A 10 -28.94 7.97 -3.02
C LEU A 10 -27.62 8.69 -3.33
N GLN A 11 -27.22 9.63 -2.45
CA GLN A 11 -25.93 10.32 -2.53
C GLN A 11 -24.77 9.33 -2.43
N ARG A 12 -24.79 8.44 -1.43
CA ARG A 12 -23.75 7.41 -1.27
C ARG A 12 -23.71 6.45 -2.46
N ARG A 13 -24.86 6.08 -3.02
CA ARG A 13 -24.92 5.20 -4.19
C ARG A 13 -24.30 5.85 -5.44
N LEU A 14 -24.69 7.09 -5.76
CA LEU A 14 -24.16 7.82 -6.91
C LEU A 14 -22.65 8.09 -6.77
N LEU A 15 -22.22 8.46 -5.57
CA LEU A 15 -20.80 8.63 -5.25
C LEU A 15 -20.04 7.33 -5.40
N ALA A 16 -20.58 6.21 -4.90
CA ALA A 16 -19.94 4.90 -5.05
C ALA A 16 -19.82 4.50 -6.53
N THR A 17 -20.87 4.68 -7.34
CA THR A 17 -20.82 4.36 -8.77
C THR A 17 -19.83 5.24 -9.54
N MET A 18 -19.78 6.54 -9.23
CA MET A 18 -18.79 7.44 -9.82
C MET A 18 -17.38 7.09 -9.36
N ALA A 19 -17.18 6.76 -8.08
CA ALA A 19 -15.90 6.31 -7.56
C ALA A 19 -15.42 5.02 -8.24
N VAL A 20 -16.31 4.07 -8.54
CA VAL A 20 -15.99 2.89 -9.35
C VAL A 20 -15.55 3.29 -10.76
N GLY A 21 -16.26 4.21 -11.42
CA GLY A 21 -15.88 4.72 -12.74
C GLY A 21 -14.50 5.41 -12.74
N PHE A 22 -14.24 6.27 -11.76
CA PHE A 22 -12.92 6.89 -11.56
C PHE A 22 -11.84 5.85 -11.27
N ALA A 23 -12.13 4.83 -10.47
CA ALA A 23 -11.19 3.73 -10.19
C ALA A 23 -10.84 2.94 -11.46
N LEU A 24 -11.82 2.62 -12.32
CA LEU A 24 -11.58 1.96 -13.59
C LEU A 24 -10.72 2.82 -14.54
N LEU A 25 -11.02 4.11 -14.64
CA LEU A 25 -10.21 5.05 -15.42
C LEU A 25 -8.77 5.13 -14.87
N LEU A 26 -8.62 5.18 -13.55
CA LEU A 26 -7.33 5.22 -12.87
C LEU A 26 -6.53 3.95 -13.15
N VAL A 27 -7.16 2.76 -13.15
CA VAL A 27 -6.50 1.50 -13.54
C VAL A 27 -6.01 1.55 -14.99
N LEU A 28 -6.84 2.03 -15.93
CA LEU A 28 -6.47 2.16 -17.34
C LEU A 28 -5.27 3.11 -17.55
N ILE A 29 -5.34 4.31 -16.96
CA ILE A 29 -4.25 5.30 -17.06
C ILE A 29 -3.00 4.79 -16.35
N SER A 30 -3.13 4.08 -15.22
CA SER A 30 -2.00 3.47 -14.51
C SER A 30 -1.28 2.43 -15.38
N ALA A 31 -2.02 1.61 -16.14
CA ALA A 31 -1.42 0.67 -17.08
C ALA A 31 -0.65 1.39 -18.20
N LEU A 32 -1.21 2.46 -18.77
CA LEU A 32 -0.53 3.28 -19.78
C LEU A 32 0.74 3.93 -19.20
N LEU A 33 0.64 4.54 -18.01
CA LEU A 33 1.76 5.16 -17.32
C LEU A 33 2.88 4.15 -17.02
N TRP A 34 2.55 2.92 -16.65
CA TRP A 34 3.52 1.84 -16.45
C TRP A 34 4.32 1.55 -17.72
N THR A 35 3.63 1.40 -18.87
CA THR A 35 4.29 1.15 -20.17
C THR A 35 5.18 2.31 -20.61
N TYR A 36 4.72 3.55 -20.40
CA TYR A 36 5.51 4.75 -20.70
C TYR A 36 6.76 4.85 -19.81
N ALA A 37 6.60 4.65 -18.51
CA ALA A 37 7.71 4.68 -17.55
C ALA A 37 8.77 3.62 -17.87
N GLN A 38 8.35 2.42 -18.28
CA GLN A 38 9.26 1.36 -18.70
C GLN A 38 10.01 1.73 -19.99
N ALA A 39 9.30 2.23 -21.02
CA ALA A 39 9.91 2.61 -22.29
C ALA A 39 10.90 3.78 -22.14
N ALA A 40 10.55 4.79 -21.33
CA ALA A 40 11.41 5.92 -21.03
C ALA A 40 12.70 5.48 -20.31
N ALA A 41 12.58 4.64 -19.27
CA ALA A 41 13.74 4.14 -18.54
C ALA A 41 14.67 3.29 -19.41
N ASN A 42 14.11 2.41 -20.26
CA ASN A 42 14.89 1.58 -21.18
C ASN A 42 15.68 2.43 -22.18
N ARG A 43 15.04 3.43 -22.80
CA ARG A 43 15.67 4.25 -23.85
C ARG A 43 16.90 5.01 -23.35
N THR A 44 16.81 5.63 -22.18
CA THR A 44 17.93 6.39 -21.60
C THR A 44 19.12 5.50 -21.28
N GLN A 45 18.89 4.31 -20.73
CA GLN A 45 19.95 3.39 -20.37
C GLN A 45 20.56 2.64 -21.54
N ASP A 46 19.76 2.29 -22.55
CA ASP A 46 20.24 1.67 -23.78
C ASP A 46 21.18 2.62 -24.55
N LEU A 47 20.92 3.94 -24.53
CA LEU A 47 21.82 4.95 -25.09
C LEU A 47 23.19 4.99 -24.39
N LEU A 48 23.24 4.85 -23.07
CA LEU A 48 24.51 4.80 -22.32
C LEU A 48 25.31 3.55 -22.67
N LEU A 49 24.67 2.39 -22.73
CA LEU A 49 25.30 1.13 -23.12
C LEU A 49 25.85 1.19 -24.54
N ALA A 50 25.06 1.69 -25.50
CA ALA A 50 25.50 1.85 -26.89
C ALA A 50 26.66 2.84 -27.00
N GLY A 51 26.61 3.97 -26.28
CA GLY A 51 27.70 4.94 -26.25
C GLY A 51 29.00 4.35 -25.70
N ALA A 52 28.92 3.56 -24.63
CA ALA A 52 30.08 2.87 -24.07
C ALA A 52 30.62 1.76 -25.00
N ALA A 53 29.74 0.96 -25.62
CA ALA A 53 30.14 -0.06 -26.57
C ALA A 53 30.84 0.54 -27.80
N LEU A 54 30.31 1.66 -28.32
CA LEU A 54 30.90 2.41 -29.42
C LEU A 54 32.29 2.96 -29.05
N ALA A 55 32.41 3.57 -27.86
CA ALA A 55 33.69 4.07 -27.38
C ALA A 55 34.77 2.97 -27.30
N ILE A 56 34.40 1.76 -26.86
CA ILE A 56 35.31 0.59 -26.86
C ILE A 56 35.67 0.18 -28.30
N LEU A 57 34.67 0.09 -29.19
CA LEU A 57 34.86 -0.29 -30.60
C LEU A 57 35.76 0.68 -31.36
N ASP A 58 35.74 1.97 -31.03
CA ASP A 58 36.59 3.00 -31.66
C ASP A 58 38.07 2.91 -31.28
N ARG A 59 38.40 2.16 -30.23
CA ARG A 59 39.79 1.88 -29.80
C ARG A 59 40.29 0.49 -30.18
N VAL A 60 39.54 -0.22 -31.03
CA VAL A 60 40.00 -1.48 -31.64
C VAL A 60 41.09 -1.16 -32.67
N SER A 61 42.24 -1.80 -32.53
CA SER A 61 43.36 -1.71 -33.47
C SER A 61 43.87 -3.09 -33.83
N VAL A 62 44.63 -3.19 -34.93
CA VAL A 62 45.22 -4.45 -35.38
C VAL A 62 46.73 -4.38 -35.14
N ARG A 63 47.27 -5.33 -34.38
CA ARG A 63 48.71 -5.55 -34.22
C ARG A 63 49.12 -6.85 -34.93
N THR A 64 50.42 -7.12 -34.95
CA THR A 64 51.02 -8.33 -35.54
C THR A 64 50.46 -9.65 -34.99
N ASN A 65 49.93 -9.65 -33.76
CA ASN A 65 49.33 -10.83 -33.10
C ASN A 65 47.78 -10.86 -33.18
N GLY A 66 47.16 -10.04 -34.04
CA GLY A 66 45.71 -9.99 -34.23
C GLY A 66 45.06 -8.70 -33.73
N ALA A 67 43.74 -8.74 -33.59
CA ALA A 67 42.95 -7.61 -33.10
C ALA A 67 43.19 -7.39 -31.59
N THR A 68 43.44 -6.14 -31.21
CA THR A 68 43.63 -5.72 -29.82
C THR A 68 42.80 -4.48 -29.53
N VAL A 69 42.49 -4.23 -28.26
CA VAL A 69 41.68 -3.08 -27.85
C VAL A 69 42.37 -2.36 -26.72
N ASP A 70 42.57 -1.05 -26.86
CA ASP A 70 42.93 -0.20 -25.73
C ASP A 70 41.65 0.31 -25.08
N LEU A 71 41.27 -0.30 -23.95
CA LEU A 71 40.02 0.04 -23.29
C LEU A 71 40.04 1.51 -22.83
N PRO A 72 39.20 2.39 -23.41
CA PRO A 72 39.26 3.80 -23.07
C PRO A 72 38.52 4.07 -21.76
N ASN A 73 39.08 4.93 -20.90
CA ASN A 73 38.38 5.37 -19.68
C ASN A 73 37.06 6.04 -19.99
N SER A 74 36.94 6.73 -21.13
CA SER A 74 35.68 7.36 -21.53
C SER A 74 34.52 6.38 -21.64
N ALA A 75 34.77 5.11 -22.01
CA ALA A 75 33.72 4.09 -22.00
C ALA A 75 33.26 3.79 -20.58
N MET A 76 34.19 3.69 -19.62
CA MET A 76 33.85 3.46 -18.22
C MET A 76 33.24 4.70 -17.55
N ASP A 77 33.62 5.90 -17.97
CA ASP A 77 33.03 7.16 -17.51
C ASP A 77 31.57 7.29 -17.96
N ILE A 78 31.25 6.89 -19.20
CA ILE A 78 29.85 6.80 -19.69
C ILE A 78 29.06 5.82 -18.81
N LEU A 79 29.64 4.68 -18.47
CA LEU A 79 28.99 3.69 -17.60
C LEU A 79 28.89 4.18 -16.15
N SER A 80 29.78 5.08 -15.71
CA SER A 80 29.75 5.70 -14.39
C SER A 80 28.59 6.69 -14.20
N LEU A 81 28.01 7.22 -15.29
CA LEU A 81 26.82 8.07 -15.26
C LEU A 81 25.61 7.34 -14.65
N ASN A 82 25.65 6.02 -14.61
CA ASN A 82 24.74 5.20 -13.82
C ASN A 82 25.49 4.61 -12.60
N PRO A 83 25.62 5.38 -11.51
CA PRO A 83 26.49 5.01 -10.40
C PRO A 83 25.97 3.81 -9.62
N VAL A 84 24.75 3.33 -9.88
CA VAL A 84 24.07 2.29 -9.09
C VAL A 84 24.25 0.90 -9.69
N ASP A 85 24.51 0.75 -11.00
CA ASP A 85 24.48 -0.54 -11.68
C ASP A 85 25.88 -1.20 -11.80
N ARG A 86 25.94 -2.55 -11.81
CA ARG A 86 27.21 -3.31 -12.02
C ARG A 86 27.49 -3.35 -13.49
N VAL A 87 28.76 -3.20 -13.83
CA VAL A 87 29.20 -3.17 -15.21
C VAL A 87 30.00 -4.42 -15.51
N LYS A 88 29.69 -5.06 -16.63
CA LYS A 88 30.49 -6.12 -17.21
C LYS A 88 30.67 -5.87 -18.69
N TYR A 89 31.81 -6.27 -19.22
CA TYR A 89 32.03 -6.21 -20.66
C TYR A 89 32.88 -7.38 -21.11
N ARG A 90 32.84 -7.64 -22.41
CA ARG A 90 33.71 -8.57 -23.11
C ARG A 90 33.94 -8.05 -24.52
N VAL A 91 35.17 -8.13 -24.99
CA VAL A 91 35.54 -7.82 -26.37
C VAL A 91 36.09 -9.08 -27.02
N PHE A 92 35.55 -9.45 -28.17
CA PHE A 92 35.86 -10.75 -28.80
C PHE A 92 35.71 -10.70 -30.31
N VAL A 93 36.42 -11.60 -30.99
CA VAL A 93 36.23 -11.88 -32.41
C VAL A 93 35.28 -13.08 -32.52
N PRO A 94 34.15 -12.99 -33.26
CA PRO A 94 33.22 -14.11 -33.40
C PRO A 94 33.90 -15.34 -33.98
N GLY A 95 33.68 -16.50 -33.37
CA GLY A 95 34.32 -17.76 -33.78
C GLY A 95 35.80 -17.91 -33.36
N GLN A 96 36.40 -16.87 -32.77
CA GLN A 96 37.74 -16.91 -32.20
C GLN A 96 37.70 -16.66 -30.67
N ARG A 97 38.88 -16.60 -30.06
CA ARG A 97 39.05 -16.36 -28.63
C ARG A 97 38.72 -14.90 -28.30
N GLU A 98 38.29 -14.69 -27.06
CA GLU A 98 38.09 -13.36 -26.49
C GLU A 98 39.40 -12.57 -26.46
N ILE A 99 39.31 -11.29 -26.81
CA ILE A 99 40.43 -10.36 -26.74
C ILE A 99 40.64 -9.96 -25.28
N THR A 100 39.60 -9.45 -24.62
CA THR A 100 39.67 -9.07 -23.21
C THR A 100 38.28 -8.95 -22.54
N GLY A 101 38.25 -8.80 -21.22
CA GLY A 101 37.04 -8.67 -20.40
C GLY A 101 36.56 -9.98 -19.74
N THR A 102 35.26 -10.04 -19.43
CA THR A 102 34.63 -11.13 -18.67
C THR A 102 34.26 -12.29 -19.59
N ARG A 103 34.85 -13.47 -19.35
CA ARG A 103 34.75 -14.63 -20.26
C ARG A 103 33.42 -15.38 -20.21
N ASP A 104 32.83 -15.45 -19.03
CA ASP A 104 31.64 -16.26 -18.71
C ASP A 104 30.33 -15.48 -18.91
N LEU A 105 30.33 -14.40 -19.69
CA LEU A 105 29.10 -13.65 -19.96
C LEU A 105 28.10 -14.51 -20.75
N PRO A 106 26.78 -14.38 -20.46
CA PRO A 106 25.77 -15.15 -21.16
C PRO A 106 25.81 -14.83 -22.64
N ALA A 107 25.82 -15.88 -23.47
CA ALA A 107 25.78 -15.72 -24.93
C ALA A 107 24.46 -15.05 -25.34
N ALA A 108 24.54 -14.25 -26.40
CA ALA A 108 23.40 -13.53 -26.96
C ALA A 108 22.47 -14.46 -27.77
N GLY A 109 22.34 -15.75 -27.42
CA GLY A 109 21.58 -16.75 -28.19
C GLY A 109 22.00 -16.77 -29.68
N ASP A 110 21.02 -16.61 -30.57
CA ASP A 110 21.21 -16.53 -32.03
C ASP A 110 21.64 -15.14 -32.54
N LEU A 111 21.85 -14.16 -31.65
CA LEU A 111 22.19 -12.79 -32.06
C LEU A 111 23.62 -12.73 -32.59
N THR A 112 23.76 -12.28 -33.84
CA THR A 112 25.06 -12.02 -34.47
C THR A 112 25.48 -10.56 -34.25
N PRO A 113 26.80 -10.28 -34.12
CA PRO A 113 27.27 -8.91 -34.05
C PRO A 113 26.84 -8.09 -35.27
N SER A 114 26.37 -6.87 -35.02
CA SER A 114 25.92 -5.92 -36.03
C SER A 114 26.54 -4.54 -35.77
N ILE A 115 26.58 -3.70 -36.80
CA ILE A 115 26.98 -2.29 -36.67
C ILE A 115 26.02 -1.55 -35.73
N GLU A 116 24.73 -1.87 -35.82
CA GLU A 116 23.71 -1.32 -34.93
C GLU A 116 23.71 -2.06 -33.59
N PRO A 117 23.53 -1.35 -32.46
CA PRO A 117 23.50 -1.96 -31.15
C PRO A 117 22.25 -2.83 -30.97
N VAL A 118 22.45 -4.08 -30.56
CA VAL A 118 21.37 -5.02 -30.25
C VAL A 118 21.30 -5.22 -28.74
N PHE A 119 20.12 -5.03 -28.16
CA PHE A 119 19.94 -5.09 -26.71
C PHE A 119 19.12 -6.31 -26.26
N TYR A 120 19.53 -6.93 -25.16
CA TYR A 120 18.82 -8.08 -24.58
C TYR A 120 19.02 -8.17 -23.06
N ASP A 121 18.11 -8.87 -22.38
CA ASP A 121 18.17 -9.07 -20.93
C ASP A 121 18.59 -10.52 -20.65
N SER A 122 19.51 -10.72 -19.71
CA SER A 122 19.94 -12.06 -19.29
C SER A 122 20.36 -12.09 -17.83
N VAL A 123 20.24 -13.26 -17.21
CA VAL A 123 20.65 -13.47 -15.81
C VAL A 123 22.12 -13.86 -15.77
N TYR A 124 22.92 -13.12 -15.00
CA TYR A 124 24.33 -13.43 -14.77
C TYR A 124 24.64 -13.32 -13.28
N ARG A 125 25.20 -14.40 -12.71
CA ARG A 125 25.54 -14.52 -11.27
C ARG A 125 24.42 -14.08 -10.32
N GLY A 126 23.18 -14.48 -10.63
CA GLY A 126 22.00 -14.21 -9.80
C GLY A 126 21.45 -12.78 -9.88
N SER A 127 21.94 -11.93 -10.80
CA SER A 127 21.38 -10.61 -11.09
C SER A 127 20.95 -10.51 -12.55
N VAL A 128 19.90 -9.74 -12.83
CA VAL A 128 19.45 -9.47 -14.20
C VAL A 128 20.31 -8.34 -14.77
N PHE A 129 20.89 -8.57 -15.95
CA PHE A 129 21.66 -7.60 -16.71
C PHE A 129 20.97 -7.26 -18.02
N ARG A 130 20.99 -5.98 -18.38
CA ARG A 130 20.72 -5.48 -19.74
C ARG A 130 22.05 -5.43 -20.47
N PHE A 131 22.17 -6.22 -21.54
CA PHE A 131 23.33 -6.27 -22.40
C PHE A 131 23.08 -5.52 -23.70
N VAL A 132 24.12 -4.88 -24.23
CA VAL A 132 24.24 -4.48 -25.64
C VAL A 132 25.29 -5.37 -26.30
N LEU A 133 24.99 -5.85 -27.51
CA LEU A 133 25.94 -6.47 -28.42
C LEU A 133 26.07 -5.55 -29.63
N GLN A 134 27.29 -5.07 -29.89
CA GLN A 134 27.60 -4.25 -31.05
C GLN A 134 28.94 -4.69 -31.62
N GLY A 135 29.13 -4.58 -32.93
CA GLY A 135 30.36 -4.96 -33.58
C GLY A 135 30.77 -4.02 -34.71
N ARG A 136 32.02 -4.13 -35.11
CA ARG A 136 32.60 -3.42 -36.25
C ARG A 136 33.47 -4.36 -37.06
N GLN A 137 33.51 -4.16 -38.37
CA GLN A 137 34.47 -4.83 -39.23
C GLN A 137 35.80 -4.09 -39.22
N ILE A 138 36.89 -4.85 -39.06
CA ILE A 138 38.26 -4.38 -39.17
C ILE A 138 38.97 -5.14 -40.29
N ASN A 139 39.93 -4.48 -40.93
CA ASN A 139 40.80 -5.11 -41.90
C ASN A 139 42.03 -5.66 -41.17
N THR A 140 42.23 -6.97 -41.21
CA THR A 140 43.43 -7.64 -40.71
C THR A 140 44.26 -8.16 -41.90
N PRO A 141 45.54 -8.51 -41.70
CA PRO A 141 46.35 -9.13 -42.75
C PRO A 141 45.72 -10.41 -43.34
N GLU A 142 44.90 -11.12 -42.56
CA GLU A 142 44.19 -12.35 -42.95
C GLU A 142 42.83 -12.09 -43.64
N GLY A 143 42.39 -10.82 -43.70
CA GLY A 143 41.12 -10.41 -44.31
C GLY A 143 40.24 -9.54 -43.40
N ARG A 144 38.97 -9.34 -43.80
CA ARG A 144 37.99 -8.63 -42.98
C ARG A 144 37.47 -9.53 -41.87
N THR A 145 37.60 -9.08 -40.62
CA THR A 145 37.04 -9.80 -39.46
C THR A 145 36.16 -8.88 -38.64
N TRP A 146 35.21 -9.46 -37.92
CA TRP A 146 34.37 -8.74 -36.97
C TRP A 146 35.04 -8.68 -35.61
N VAL A 147 34.99 -7.51 -34.98
CA VAL A 147 35.23 -7.37 -33.54
C VAL A 147 33.93 -6.96 -32.90
N ALA A 148 33.50 -7.71 -31.90
CA ALA A 148 32.27 -7.50 -31.16
C ALA A 148 32.57 -7.10 -29.73
N VAL A 149 31.77 -6.18 -29.22
CA VAL A 149 31.75 -5.75 -27.83
C VAL A 149 30.39 -6.09 -27.24
N GLN A 150 30.41 -6.78 -26.12
CA GLN A 150 29.26 -7.03 -25.28
C GLN A 150 29.44 -6.21 -24.00
N VAL A 151 28.54 -5.26 -23.71
CA VAL A 151 28.53 -4.50 -22.44
C VAL A 151 27.22 -4.74 -21.73
N GLY A 152 27.28 -5.09 -20.45
CA GLY A 152 26.12 -5.34 -19.61
C GLY A 152 26.10 -4.44 -18.38
N GLN A 153 24.92 -3.94 -18.05
CA GLN A 153 24.65 -3.30 -16.76
C GLN A 153 23.52 -4.00 -16.00
N THR A 154 23.55 -4.02 -14.66
CA THR A 154 22.37 -4.47 -13.89
C THR A 154 21.16 -3.57 -14.15
N VAL A 155 19.96 -4.05 -13.82
CA VAL A 155 18.70 -3.33 -14.11
C VAL A 155 18.15 -2.56 -12.91
N GLU A 156 18.96 -2.33 -11.87
CA GLU A 156 18.47 -1.79 -10.61
C GLU A 156 18.05 -0.33 -10.75
N GLN A 157 18.87 0.48 -11.43
CA GLN A 157 18.57 1.89 -11.61
C GLN A 157 17.36 2.10 -12.52
N ARG A 158 17.20 1.34 -13.63
CA ARG A 158 15.98 1.44 -14.48
C ARG A 158 14.74 1.06 -13.72
N THR A 159 14.80 0.00 -12.91
CA THR A 159 13.64 -0.45 -12.14
C THR A 159 13.26 0.61 -11.10
N ALA A 160 14.24 1.24 -10.46
CA ALA A 160 14.01 2.34 -9.52
C ALA A 160 13.42 3.59 -10.22
N GLN A 161 13.96 3.98 -11.38
CA GLN A 161 13.45 5.09 -12.18
C GLN A 161 12.02 4.83 -12.69
N GLN A 162 11.77 3.64 -13.23
CA GLN A 162 10.43 3.22 -13.65
C GLN A 162 9.43 3.31 -12.50
N ARG A 163 9.79 2.79 -11.32
CA ARG A 163 8.96 2.89 -10.11
C ARG A 163 8.73 4.35 -9.71
N SER A 164 9.77 5.18 -9.71
CA SER A 164 9.66 6.60 -9.37
C SER A 164 8.73 7.36 -10.31
N PHE A 165 8.90 7.20 -11.63
CA PHE A 165 8.00 7.82 -12.61
C PHE A 165 6.56 7.32 -12.46
N PHE A 166 6.38 6.02 -12.21
CA PHE A 166 5.07 5.44 -11.95
C PHE A 166 4.44 5.97 -10.66
N THR A 167 5.13 5.98 -9.53
CA THR A 167 4.58 6.42 -8.23
C THR A 167 4.29 7.90 -8.22
N THR A 168 5.16 8.74 -8.80
CA THR A 168 4.95 10.18 -8.88
C THR A 168 3.77 10.50 -9.81
N GLY A 169 3.67 9.83 -10.96
CA GLY A 169 2.53 9.98 -11.87
C GLY A 169 1.23 9.47 -11.24
N LEU A 170 1.25 8.33 -10.55
CA LEU A 170 0.09 7.77 -9.85
C LEU A 170 -0.38 8.67 -8.70
N ALA A 171 0.54 9.24 -7.93
CA ALA A 171 0.22 10.21 -6.88
C ALA A 171 -0.47 11.45 -7.47
N GLY A 172 0.04 11.98 -8.58
CA GLY A 172 -0.60 13.08 -9.31
C GLY A 172 -2.02 12.75 -9.77
N LEU A 173 -2.22 11.54 -10.34
CA LEU A 173 -3.53 11.05 -10.75
C LEU A 173 -4.49 10.83 -9.58
N ALA A 174 -4.00 10.34 -8.44
CA ALA A 174 -4.78 10.15 -7.23
C ALA A 174 -5.28 11.50 -6.69
N VAL A 175 -4.41 12.52 -6.63
CA VAL A 175 -4.78 13.88 -6.22
C VAL A 175 -5.84 14.46 -7.16
N LEU A 176 -5.64 14.37 -8.48
CA LEU A 176 -6.61 14.84 -9.48
C LEU A 176 -7.95 14.10 -9.35
N SER A 177 -7.93 12.79 -9.10
CA SER A 177 -9.15 11.97 -8.91
C SER A 177 -9.89 12.35 -7.63
N LEU A 178 -9.18 12.63 -6.53
CA LEU A 178 -9.78 13.11 -5.29
C LEU A 178 -10.42 14.49 -5.47
N ILE A 179 -9.76 15.40 -6.19
CA ILE A 179 -10.34 16.70 -6.56
C ILE A 179 -11.61 16.50 -7.40
N GLY A 180 -11.56 15.65 -8.43
CA GLY A 180 -12.70 15.30 -9.26
C GLY A 180 -13.88 14.71 -8.46
N LEU A 181 -13.61 13.76 -7.56
CA LEU A 181 -14.60 13.20 -6.64
C LEU A 181 -15.17 14.26 -5.67
N GLY A 182 -14.34 15.19 -5.21
CA GLY A 182 -14.77 16.34 -4.42
C GLY A 182 -15.76 17.21 -5.17
N PHE A 183 -15.47 17.55 -6.44
CA PHE A 183 -16.40 18.28 -7.31
C PHE A 183 -17.70 17.51 -7.53
N VAL A 184 -17.63 16.20 -7.82
CA VAL A 184 -18.81 15.34 -7.98
C VAL A 184 -19.64 15.30 -6.69
N TRP A 185 -18.99 15.23 -5.52
CA TRP A 185 -19.66 15.27 -4.22
C TRP A 185 -20.38 16.59 -3.97
N VAL A 186 -19.72 17.73 -4.25
CA VAL A 186 -20.35 19.05 -4.15
C VAL A 186 -21.55 19.13 -5.11
N ALA A 187 -21.38 18.73 -6.37
CA ALA A 187 -22.43 18.76 -7.39
C ALA A 187 -23.64 17.90 -6.99
N ILE A 188 -23.43 16.65 -6.56
CA ILE A 188 -24.51 15.77 -6.09
C ILE A 188 -25.21 16.37 -4.86
N ARG A 189 -24.44 16.93 -3.91
CA ARG A 189 -24.98 17.53 -2.69
C ARG A 189 -25.82 18.77 -2.98
N THR A 190 -25.39 19.65 -3.90
CA THR A 190 -26.14 20.84 -4.30
C THR A 190 -27.38 20.47 -5.11
N SER A 191 -27.27 19.55 -6.07
CA SER A 191 -28.41 19.10 -6.89
C SER A 191 -29.51 18.40 -6.09
N LEU A 192 -29.16 17.68 -5.01
CA LEU A 192 -30.13 16.99 -4.15
C LEU A 192 -30.59 17.84 -2.95
N ALA A 193 -30.06 19.04 -2.76
CA ALA A 193 -30.45 19.91 -1.65
C ALA A 193 -31.95 20.29 -1.65
N PRO A 194 -32.59 20.62 -2.80
CA PRO A 194 -34.02 20.95 -2.84
C PRO A 194 -34.91 19.81 -2.33
N LEU A 195 -34.58 18.56 -2.68
CA LEU A 195 -35.31 17.37 -2.20
C LEU A 195 -35.20 17.22 -0.68
N ARG A 196 -34.01 17.48 -0.12
CA ARG A 196 -33.81 17.44 1.34
C ARG A 196 -34.60 18.55 2.04
N GLN A 197 -34.68 19.74 1.44
CA GLN A 197 -35.48 20.85 1.98
C GLN A 197 -36.96 20.49 2.02
N ILE A 198 -37.51 19.93 0.94
CA ILE A 198 -38.90 19.47 0.89
C ILE A 198 -39.15 18.39 1.95
N ALA A 199 -38.26 17.41 2.08
CA ALA A 199 -38.39 16.36 3.09
C ALA A 199 -38.38 16.93 4.53
N LEU A 200 -37.52 17.91 4.81
CA LEU A 200 -37.47 18.58 6.11
C LEU A 200 -38.71 19.45 6.36
N ASP A 201 -39.22 20.14 5.34
CA ASP A 201 -40.45 20.93 5.43
C ASP A 201 -41.63 20.03 5.82
N LEU A 202 -41.82 18.92 5.09
CA LEU A 202 -42.86 17.94 5.42
C LEU A 202 -42.67 17.32 6.81
N ALA A 203 -41.43 17.02 7.22
CA ALA A 203 -41.16 16.41 8.53
C ALA A 203 -41.39 17.36 9.72
N ARG A 204 -41.34 18.68 9.49
CA ARG A 204 -41.53 19.71 10.53
C ARG A 204 -42.95 20.23 10.64
N ARG A 205 -43.82 19.91 9.68
CA ARG A 205 -45.23 20.33 9.71
C ARG A 205 -45.95 19.76 10.91
N GLU A 206 -46.80 20.59 11.50
CA GLU A 206 -47.64 20.14 12.60
C GLU A 206 -48.63 19.07 12.10
N PRO A 207 -49.03 18.09 12.93
CA PRO A 207 -49.93 16.99 12.55
C PRO A 207 -51.29 17.42 11.95
N GLY A 208 -51.65 18.70 12.00
CA GLY A 208 -52.86 19.26 11.41
C GLY A 208 -52.64 20.22 10.23
N ASP A 209 -51.38 20.52 9.87
CA ASP A 209 -51.05 21.45 8.79
C ASP A 209 -51.13 20.76 7.42
N LEU A 210 -52.18 21.11 6.69
CA LEU A 210 -52.50 20.59 5.36
C LEU A 210 -52.27 21.65 4.28
N ALA A 211 -51.40 22.65 4.51
CA ALA A 211 -50.99 23.59 3.47
C ALA A 211 -50.34 22.87 2.28
N LEU A 212 -50.40 23.44 1.08
CA LEU A 212 -49.68 22.88 -0.06
C LEU A 212 -48.17 23.11 0.11
N VAL A 213 -47.34 22.31 -0.56
CA VAL A 213 -45.90 22.55 -0.62
C VAL A 213 -45.64 23.69 -1.60
N GLU A 214 -44.87 24.70 -1.21
CA GLU A 214 -44.55 25.89 -2.01
C GLU A 214 -43.16 25.80 -2.68
N GLY A 215 -43.01 26.44 -3.84
CA GLY A 215 -41.73 26.52 -4.57
C GLY A 215 -41.82 26.06 -6.03
N VAL A 216 -40.75 26.32 -6.80
CA VAL A 216 -40.60 25.87 -8.19
C VAL A 216 -39.65 24.68 -8.24
N PRO A 217 -40.15 23.43 -8.34
CA PRO A 217 -39.29 22.25 -8.39
C PRO A 217 -38.53 22.16 -9.73
N PRO A 218 -37.29 21.65 -9.75
CA PRO A 218 -36.62 21.25 -11.00
C PRO A 218 -37.44 20.22 -11.76
N ARG A 219 -37.23 20.16 -13.09
CA ARG A 219 -38.05 19.37 -14.03
C ARG A 219 -38.17 17.91 -13.62
N GLU A 220 -37.10 17.34 -13.08
CA GLU A 220 -36.98 15.94 -12.69
C GLU A 220 -37.87 15.55 -11.51
N ILE A 221 -38.21 16.50 -10.61
CA ILE A 221 -38.99 16.22 -9.39
C ILE A 221 -40.40 16.83 -9.41
N LYS A 222 -40.76 17.53 -10.48
CA LYS A 222 -42.08 18.17 -10.63
C LYS A 222 -43.23 17.17 -10.43
N GLY A 223 -43.15 15.98 -11.01
CA GLY A 223 -44.20 14.96 -10.87
C GLY A 223 -44.40 14.48 -9.44
N LEU A 224 -43.33 14.34 -8.66
CA LEU A 224 -43.41 14.00 -7.23
C LEU A 224 -44.05 15.13 -6.43
N PHE A 225 -43.68 16.37 -6.73
CA PHE A 225 -44.24 17.57 -6.10
C PHE A 225 -45.76 17.65 -6.31
N ASP A 226 -46.22 17.44 -7.55
CA ASP A 226 -47.65 17.43 -7.90
C ASP A 226 -48.40 16.28 -7.19
N ALA A 227 -47.79 15.10 -7.08
CA ALA A 227 -48.38 13.94 -6.39
C ALA A 227 -48.56 14.17 -4.88
N ILE A 228 -47.58 14.79 -4.21
CA ILE A 228 -47.65 15.15 -2.78
C ILE A 228 -48.80 16.13 -2.55
N ASN A 229 -48.86 17.20 -3.34
CA ASN A 229 -49.95 18.19 -3.24
C ASN A 229 -51.32 17.55 -3.47
N GLY A 230 -51.44 16.64 -4.46
CA GLY A 230 -52.65 15.86 -4.68
C GLY A 230 -53.04 14.97 -3.49
N PHE A 231 -52.06 14.38 -2.79
CA PHE A 231 -52.30 13.60 -1.56
C PHE A 231 -52.81 14.48 -0.41
N ILE A 232 -52.18 15.64 -0.17
CA ILE A 232 -52.61 16.58 0.87
C ILE A 232 -54.07 17.00 0.66
N ILE A 233 -54.48 17.24 -0.59
CA ILE A 233 -55.87 17.55 -0.94
C ILE A 233 -56.82 16.40 -0.57
N ARG A 234 -56.46 15.14 -0.87
CA ARG A 234 -57.26 13.96 -0.50
C ARG A 234 -57.36 13.78 1.01
N LEU A 235 -56.25 13.95 1.73
CA LEU A 235 -56.21 13.84 3.19
C LEU A 235 -57.09 14.91 3.86
N ARG A 236 -57.03 16.15 3.36
CA ARG A 236 -57.92 17.23 3.80
C ARG A 236 -59.39 16.83 3.66
N ARG A 237 -59.78 16.24 2.53
CA ARG A 237 -61.15 15.74 2.31
C ARG A 237 -61.54 14.63 3.31
N SER A 238 -60.65 13.68 3.58
CA SER A 238 -60.91 12.58 4.52
C SER A 238 -61.08 13.06 5.97
N ARG A 239 -60.28 14.06 6.38
CA ARG A 239 -60.40 14.67 7.72
C ARG A 239 -61.76 15.34 7.90
N THR A 240 -62.20 16.12 6.91
CA THR A 240 -63.52 16.75 6.93
C THR A 240 -64.66 15.73 7.04
N LEU A 241 -64.57 14.59 6.34
CA LEU A 241 -65.55 13.51 6.46
C LEU A 241 -65.61 12.93 7.88
N THR A 242 -64.45 12.76 8.53
CA THR A 242 -64.37 12.24 9.91
C THR A 242 -64.95 13.24 10.91
N GLU A 243 -64.63 14.54 10.77
CA GLU A 243 -65.20 15.62 11.58
C GLU A 243 -66.73 15.67 11.44
N THR A 244 -67.24 15.50 10.21
CA THR A 244 -68.69 15.42 9.94
C THR A 244 -69.33 14.20 10.61
N PHE A 245 -68.71 13.01 10.53
CA PHE A 245 -69.20 11.80 11.19
C PHE A 245 -69.29 11.95 12.73
N ILE A 246 -68.27 12.55 13.36
CA ILE A 246 -68.28 12.82 14.80
C ILE A 246 -69.45 13.75 15.17
N ALA A 247 -69.70 14.79 14.36
CA ALA A 247 -70.81 15.70 14.56
C ALA A 247 -72.17 14.98 14.47
N ASP A 248 -72.34 14.08 13.49
CA ASP A 248 -73.58 13.30 13.30
C ASP A 248 -73.83 12.31 14.46
N VAL A 249 -72.79 11.61 14.92
CA VAL A 249 -72.87 10.70 16.08
C VAL A 249 -73.26 11.47 17.34
N ALA A 250 -72.64 12.62 17.59
CA ALA A 250 -72.96 13.48 18.73
C ALA A 250 -74.42 13.94 18.66
N HIS A 251 -74.91 14.31 17.48
CA HIS A 251 -76.29 14.73 17.27
C HIS A 251 -77.28 13.59 17.58
N GLN A 252 -77.11 12.42 16.97
CA GLN A 252 -78.01 11.27 17.16
C GLN A 252 -78.04 10.78 18.63
N THR A 253 -76.88 10.79 19.29
CA THR A 253 -76.77 10.43 20.71
C THR A 253 -77.58 11.41 21.57
N ARG A 254 -77.39 12.72 21.37
CA ARG A 254 -78.11 13.76 22.10
C ARG A 254 -79.62 13.64 21.92
N THR A 255 -80.10 13.48 20.68
CA THR A 255 -81.54 13.31 20.41
C THR A 255 -82.12 12.09 21.13
N SER A 256 -81.42 10.96 21.12
CA SER A 256 -81.90 9.73 21.76
C SER A 256 -81.98 9.84 23.29
N LEU A 257 -81.01 10.54 23.91
CA LEU A 257 -80.96 10.79 25.35
C LEU A 257 -82.00 11.82 25.79
N SER A 258 -82.21 12.90 25.02
CA SER A 258 -83.25 13.89 25.31
C SER A 258 -84.65 13.26 25.27
N ALA A 259 -84.92 12.36 24.32
CA ALA A 259 -86.19 11.63 24.26
C ALA A 259 -86.39 10.72 25.49
N MET A 260 -85.32 10.06 25.96
CA MET A 260 -85.34 9.25 27.17
C MET A 260 -85.63 10.10 28.41
N GLN A 261 -84.91 11.23 28.57
CA GLN A 261 -85.13 12.19 29.66
C GLN A 261 -86.56 12.73 29.65
N GLY A 262 -87.11 13.05 28.48
CA GLY A 262 -88.50 13.48 28.35
C GLY A 262 -89.51 12.43 28.83
N HIS A 263 -89.28 11.15 28.52
CA HIS A 263 -90.13 10.06 29.02
C HIS A 263 -90.00 9.83 30.53
N LEU A 264 -88.81 10.00 31.11
CA LEU A 264 -88.59 9.91 32.55
C LEU A 264 -89.24 11.08 33.31
N SER A 265 -89.11 12.30 32.79
CA SER A 265 -89.76 13.49 33.37
C SER A 265 -91.29 13.36 33.37
N LEU A 266 -91.87 12.94 32.23
CA LEU A 266 -93.30 12.65 32.13
C LEU A 266 -93.78 11.49 33.00
N ALA A 267 -92.89 10.56 33.38
CA ALA A 267 -93.20 9.50 34.33
C ALA A 267 -93.24 10.03 35.77
N ALA A 268 -92.33 10.94 36.13
CA ALA A 268 -92.25 11.55 37.45
C ALA A 268 -93.48 12.44 37.77
N ASP A 269 -94.01 13.13 36.76
CA ASP A 269 -95.20 13.99 36.90
C ASP A 269 -96.54 13.25 36.79
N ALA A 270 -96.53 11.94 36.52
CA ALA A 270 -97.75 11.17 36.29
C ALA A 270 -98.48 10.86 37.60
N LYS A 271 -99.76 11.29 37.70
CA LYS A 271 -100.63 11.01 38.85
C LYS A 271 -101.31 9.63 38.82
N ASP A 272 -101.31 8.97 37.66
CA ASP A 272 -101.87 7.63 37.46
C ASP A 272 -100.75 6.57 37.35
N PRO A 273 -100.75 5.52 38.22
CA PRO A 273 -99.79 4.43 38.18
C PRO A 273 -99.64 3.75 36.81
N ASN A 274 -100.73 3.64 36.04
CA ASN A 274 -100.70 3.00 34.72
C ASN A 274 -100.01 3.87 33.66
N GLN A 275 -100.16 5.19 33.73
CA GLN A 275 -99.43 6.12 32.87
C GLN A 275 -97.94 6.15 33.21
N MET A 276 -97.57 6.15 34.51
CA MET A 276 -96.17 6.07 34.95
C MET A 276 -95.50 4.81 34.40
N ARG A 277 -96.13 3.64 34.56
CA ARG A 277 -95.62 2.36 34.05
C ARG A 277 -95.43 2.39 32.53
N THR A 278 -96.36 2.98 31.80
CA THR A 278 -96.27 3.12 30.33
C THR A 278 -95.10 4.01 29.90
N ARG A 279 -94.84 5.11 30.63
CA ARG A 279 -93.73 6.03 30.36
C ARG A 279 -92.38 5.41 30.71
N LEU A 280 -92.28 4.66 31.82
CA LEU A 280 -91.09 3.89 32.20
C LEU A 280 -90.75 2.82 31.16
N ILE A 281 -91.74 2.07 30.65
CA ILE A 281 -91.52 1.09 29.57
C ILE A 281 -91.00 1.79 28.29
N LYS A 282 -91.51 2.98 27.96
CA LYS A 282 -91.01 3.76 26.81
C LYS A 282 -89.58 4.27 27.03
N ALA A 283 -89.24 4.72 28.24
CA ALA A 283 -87.89 5.12 28.60
C ALA A 283 -86.90 3.93 28.54
N ASP A 284 -87.29 2.76 29.06
CA ASP A 284 -86.50 1.52 28.98
C ASP A 284 -86.27 1.07 27.54
N ARG A 285 -87.32 1.05 26.70
CA ARG A 285 -87.15 0.76 25.26
C ARG A 285 -86.24 1.76 24.56
N GLN A 286 -86.32 3.05 24.94
CA GLN A 286 -85.44 4.08 24.40
C GLN A 286 -83.99 3.86 24.86
N ALA A 287 -83.76 3.45 26.11
CA ALA A 287 -82.44 3.06 26.61
C ALA A 287 -81.86 1.85 25.89
N GLN A 288 -82.66 0.80 25.68
CA GLN A 288 -82.25 -0.37 24.90
C GLN A 288 -81.95 -0.03 23.42
N ARG A 289 -82.59 1.00 22.85
CA ARG A 289 -82.28 1.50 21.50
C ARG A 289 -80.97 2.29 21.49
N THR A 290 -80.76 3.18 22.46
CA THR A 290 -79.51 3.93 22.60
C THR A 290 -78.34 2.98 22.84
N VAL A 291 -78.46 1.98 23.72
CA VAL A 291 -77.42 0.96 23.96
C VAL A 291 -77.08 0.21 22.67
N ARG A 292 -78.08 -0.21 21.89
CA ARG A 292 -77.85 -0.87 20.61
C ARG A 292 -77.17 0.04 19.59
N LEU A 293 -77.61 1.30 19.47
CA LEU A 293 -77.00 2.29 18.59
C LEU A 293 -75.54 2.56 18.99
N THR A 294 -75.26 2.72 20.28
CA THR A 294 -73.91 2.94 20.81
C THR A 294 -73.01 1.73 20.57
N ASN A 295 -73.49 0.51 20.79
CA ASN A 295 -72.74 -0.72 20.51
C ASN A 295 -72.46 -0.87 19.00
N GLN A 296 -73.40 -0.49 18.14
CA GLN A 296 -73.21 -0.50 16.68
C GLN A 296 -72.20 0.56 16.21
N LEU A 297 -72.23 1.75 16.81
CA LEU A 297 -71.26 2.81 16.55
C LEU A 297 -69.87 2.47 17.09
N LEU A 298 -69.78 1.83 18.27
CA LEU A 298 -68.54 1.37 18.89
C LEU A 298 -67.91 0.21 18.10
N ALA A 299 -68.69 -0.77 17.66
CA ALA A 299 -68.20 -1.85 16.81
C ALA A 299 -67.66 -1.31 15.47
N ASN A 300 -68.37 -0.35 14.87
CA ASN A 300 -67.94 0.30 13.63
C ASN A 300 -66.66 1.15 13.85
N ALA A 301 -66.58 1.90 14.96
CA ALA A 301 -65.42 2.72 15.29
C ALA A 301 -64.18 1.89 15.69
N MET A 302 -64.35 0.79 16.43
CA MET A 302 -63.25 -0.10 16.83
C MET A 302 -62.61 -0.79 15.62
N VAL A 303 -63.42 -1.20 14.63
CA VAL A 303 -62.91 -1.83 13.40
C VAL A 303 -62.22 -0.82 12.48
N ILE A 304 -62.69 0.43 12.43
CA ILE A 304 -62.08 1.50 11.61
C ILE A 304 -60.76 2.02 12.22
N HIS A 305 -60.61 2.06 13.55
CA HIS A 305 -59.41 2.62 14.20
C HIS A 305 -58.31 1.61 14.50
N ARG A 306 -58.62 0.31 14.62
CA ARG A 306 -57.64 -0.71 15.02
C ARG A 306 -56.95 -1.41 13.83
N SER A 307 -57.54 -1.33 12.63
CA SER A 307 -56.99 -1.82 11.37
C SER A 307 -55.79 -1.00 10.85
N ASP A 308 -55.64 0.26 11.28
CA ASP A 308 -54.55 1.15 10.84
C ASP A 308 -53.31 1.16 11.76
N LYS A 309 -53.37 0.57 12.98
CA LYS A 309 -52.33 0.78 14.02
C LYS A 309 -51.98 -0.39 14.94
N ALA A 310 -52.53 -1.59 14.77
CA ALA A 310 -52.19 -2.71 15.65
C ALA A 310 -50.80 -3.30 15.33
N SER A 311 -49.94 -3.41 16.35
CA SER A 311 -48.69 -4.17 16.25
C SER A 311 -49.02 -5.67 16.21
N LEU A 312 -49.08 -6.26 15.02
CA LEU A 312 -49.25 -7.70 14.85
C LEU A 312 -48.13 -8.43 15.59
N GLN A 313 -48.47 -9.26 16.57
CA GLN A 313 -47.51 -10.02 17.37
C GLN A 313 -47.57 -11.51 17.00
N PRO A 314 -46.50 -12.29 17.27
CA PRO A 314 -46.56 -13.73 17.15
C PRO A 314 -47.71 -14.29 18.01
N LEU A 315 -48.77 -14.75 17.38
CA LEU A 315 -50.00 -15.26 17.98
C LEU A 315 -50.19 -16.71 17.52
N ALA A 316 -50.25 -17.64 18.47
CA ALA A 316 -50.68 -19.01 18.22
C ALA A 316 -52.21 -19.05 18.12
N LEU A 317 -52.76 -19.50 16.99
CA LEU A 317 -54.22 -19.50 16.77
C LEU A 317 -54.94 -20.62 17.54
N LYS A 318 -54.27 -21.74 17.82
CA LYS A 318 -54.90 -22.89 18.48
C LYS A 318 -55.38 -22.59 19.90
N PRO A 319 -54.60 -21.92 20.78
CA PRO A 319 -55.08 -21.48 22.09
C PRO A 319 -56.30 -20.54 22.01
N LEU A 320 -56.26 -19.54 21.13
CA LEU A 320 -57.32 -18.54 20.98
C LEU A 320 -58.68 -19.15 20.60
N VAL A 321 -58.69 -20.10 19.65
CA VAL A 321 -59.92 -20.78 19.23
C VAL A 321 -60.52 -21.59 20.38
N ARG A 322 -59.68 -22.27 21.17
CA ARG A 322 -60.14 -23.05 22.34
C ARG A 322 -60.78 -22.17 23.41
N ASP A 323 -60.20 -21.01 23.69
CA ASP A 323 -60.70 -20.09 24.70
C ASP A 323 -62.08 -19.55 24.32
N ILE A 324 -62.26 -19.13 23.07
CA ILE A 324 -63.54 -18.61 22.55
C ILE A 324 -64.61 -19.69 22.55
N LEU A 325 -64.28 -20.92 22.14
CA LEU A 325 -65.20 -22.05 22.22
C LEU A 325 -65.62 -22.34 23.68
N GLY A 326 -64.68 -22.27 24.62
CA GLY A 326 -64.94 -22.44 26.05
C GLY A 326 -65.92 -21.40 26.61
N GLU A 327 -65.86 -20.15 26.13
CA GLU A 327 -66.82 -19.10 26.47
C GLU A 327 -68.20 -19.36 25.86
N SER A 328 -68.24 -19.71 24.57
CA SER A 328 -69.48 -19.96 23.83
C SER A 328 -70.32 -21.11 24.40
N LEU A 329 -69.70 -22.14 24.97
CA LEU A 329 -70.39 -23.27 25.61
C LEU A 329 -71.10 -22.89 26.93
N ARG A 330 -70.77 -21.74 27.53
CA ARG A 330 -71.40 -21.27 28.78
C ARG A 330 -72.72 -20.50 28.53
N ASP A 331 -73.02 -20.13 27.29
CA ASP A 331 -74.25 -19.41 26.94
C ASP A 331 -75.45 -20.37 26.80
N SER A 332 -76.50 -20.11 27.57
CA SER A 332 -77.74 -20.89 27.61
C SER A 332 -78.47 -21.03 26.26
N GLN A 333 -78.29 -20.08 25.32
CA GLN A 333 -78.88 -20.16 23.97
C GLN A 333 -78.15 -21.13 23.03
N MET A 334 -76.92 -21.52 23.36
CA MET A 334 -76.07 -22.38 22.52
C MET A 334 -76.26 -23.88 22.79
N ARG A 335 -77.07 -24.24 23.80
CA ARG A 335 -77.23 -25.64 24.28
C ARG A 335 -77.94 -26.59 23.32
N ALA A 336 -78.56 -26.08 22.25
CA ALA A 336 -79.21 -26.87 21.21
C ALA A 336 -78.32 -27.13 19.98
N VAL A 337 -77.09 -26.58 19.94
CA VAL A 337 -76.19 -26.62 18.78
C VAL A 337 -74.99 -27.53 19.08
N SER A 338 -74.64 -28.39 18.13
CA SER A 338 -73.43 -29.22 18.21
C SER A 338 -72.22 -28.43 17.69
N LEU A 339 -71.23 -28.17 18.55
CA LEU A 339 -69.97 -27.50 18.19
C LEU A 339 -68.84 -28.54 18.09
N SER A 340 -68.17 -28.58 16.94
CA SER A 340 -66.99 -29.43 16.73
C SER A 340 -65.76 -28.59 16.38
N PHE A 341 -64.61 -28.95 16.94
CA PHE A 341 -63.32 -28.32 16.64
C PHE A 341 -62.32 -29.38 16.18
N ASN A 342 -61.79 -29.21 14.97
CA ASN A 342 -60.82 -30.12 14.37
C ASN A 342 -59.45 -29.44 14.25
N ASP A 343 -58.43 -30.02 14.89
CA ASP A 343 -57.03 -29.58 14.87
C ASP A 343 -56.03 -30.70 14.50
N ASP A 344 -56.51 -31.80 13.91
CA ASP A 344 -55.70 -32.98 13.54
C ASP A 344 -54.72 -32.63 12.41
N ASP A 345 -53.43 -32.47 12.77
CA ASP A 345 -52.17 -32.34 11.97
C ASP A 345 -51.30 -31.10 12.24
N LEU A 346 -51.63 -30.24 13.20
CA LEU A 346 -50.79 -29.07 13.54
C LEU A 346 -49.61 -29.42 14.46
N ALA A 347 -48.39 -29.48 13.91
CA ALA A 347 -47.16 -29.56 14.70
C ALA A 347 -46.94 -28.30 15.55
N VAL A 348 -46.36 -28.46 16.74
CA VAL A 348 -46.14 -27.36 17.71
C VAL A 348 -45.31 -26.23 17.07
N GLY A 349 -45.84 -25.00 17.08
CA GLY A 349 -45.17 -23.83 16.49
C GLY A 349 -45.37 -23.65 14.98
N THR A 350 -46.29 -24.41 14.37
CA THR A 350 -46.71 -24.21 12.96
C THR A 350 -47.96 -23.33 12.81
N ASP A 351 -48.63 -22.99 13.91
CA ASP A 351 -49.87 -22.20 13.98
C ASP A 351 -49.66 -20.73 14.37
N VAL A 352 -48.39 -20.31 14.38
CA VAL A 352 -47.99 -18.96 14.81
C VAL A 352 -48.04 -18.00 13.63
N ILE A 353 -48.95 -17.05 13.72
CA ILE A 353 -49.13 -15.96 12.76
C ILE A 353 -48.73 -14.63 13.40
N ALA A 354 -48.56 -13.58 12.60
CA ALA A 354 -48.55 -12.22 13.14
C ALA A 354 -50.01 -11.73 13.25
N GLY A 355 -50.57 -11.62 14.46
CA GLY A 355 -51.99 -11.29 14.65
C GLY A 355 -52.33 -10.50 15.91
N ASP A 356 -53.50 -9.84 15.92
CA ASP A 356 -54.12 -9.21 17.09
C ASP A 356 -55.22 -10.14 17.64
N GLU A 357 -55.03 -10.60 18.87
CA GLU A 357 -55.88 -11.59 19.54
C GLU A 357 -57.35 -11.14 19.64
N VAL A 358 -57.57 -9.86 19.98
CA VAL A 358 -58.92 -9.29 20.18
C VAL A 358 -59.69 -9.19 18.86
N SER A 359 -59.04 -8.74 17.80
CA SER A 359 -59.68 -8.55 16.50
C SER A 359 -60.04 -9.89 15.85
N ILE A 360 -59.11 -10.86 15.90
CA ILE A 360 -59.37 -12.22 15.39
C ILE A 360 -60.44 -12.91 16.25
N GLY A 361 -60.43 -12.69 17.56
CA GLY A 361 -61.46 -13.21 18.45
C GLY A 361 -62.85 -12.65 18.18
N GLU A 362 -62.97 -11.35 17.88
CA GLU A 362 -64.24 -10.71 17.52
C GLU A 362 -64.77 -11.22 16.17
N ALA A 363 -63.90 -11.43 15.17
CA ALA A 363 -64.28 -12.04 13.91
C ALA A 363 -64.82 -13.47 14.13
N LEU A 364 -64.14 -14.27 14.95
CA LEU A 364 -64.57 -15.63 15.27
C LEU A 364 -65.92 -15.64 16.00
N ARG A 365 -66.16 -14.73 16.95
CA ARG A 365 -67.44 -14.60 17.65
C ARG A 365 -68.59 -14.22 16.70
N ASN A 366 -68.36 -13.25 15.80
CA ASN A 366 -69.35 -12.87 14.79
C ASN A 366 -69.68 -14.03 13.84
N LEU A 367 -68.69 -14.86 13.47
CA LEU A 367 -68.92 -16.04 12.64
C LEU A 367 -69.74 -17.11 13.37
N ILE A 368 -69.42 -17.40 14.63
CA ILE A 368 -70.15 -18.37 15.46
C ILE A 368 -71.59 -17.90 15.71
N GLU A 369 -71.80 -16.63 16.07
CA GLU A 369 -73.15 -16.06 16.27
C GLU A 369 -73.98 -16.09 14.99
N ASN A 370 -73.36 -15.82 13.84
CA ASN A 370 -74.04 -15.88 12.55
C ASN A 370 -74.44 -17.31 12.20
N ALA A 371 -73.53 -18.28 12.39
CA ALA A 371 -73.78 -19.71 12.19
C ALA A 371 -74.95 -20.21 13.05
N VAL A 372 -75.01 -19.79 14.32
CA VAL A 372 -76.06 -20.19 15.27
C VAL A 372 -77.41 -19.54 14.94
N ARG A 373 -77.41 -18.24 14.58
CA ARG A 373 -78.65 -17.49 14.30
C ARG A 373 -79.33 -17.94 13.01
N HIS A 374 -78.56 -18.34 12.00
CA HIS A 374 -79.07 -18.68 10.67
C HIS A 374 -79.15 -20.19 10.40
N GLY A 375 -78.69 -21.03 11.33
CA GLY A 375 -78.78 -22.48 11.25
C GLY A 375 -80.15 -23.06 11.66
N PRO A 376 -80.43 -24.34 11.35
CA PRO A 376 -81.62 -25.06 11.79
C PRO A 376 -81.63 -25.29 13.32
N VAL A 377 -82.75 -25.75 13.89
CA VAL A 377 -82.86 -25.98 15.35
C VAL A 377 -81.84 -27.02 15.86
N ASP A 378 -81.51 -28.01 15.03
CA ASP A 378 -80.49 -29.05 15.29
C ASP A 378 -79.18 -28.73 14.55
N ASN A 379 -78.67 -27.50 14.68
CA ASN A 379 -77.50 -27.04 13.92
C ASN A 379 -76.20 -27.72 14.36
N THR A 380 -75.31 -27.99 13.41
CA THR A 380 -73.92 -28.39 13.66
C THR A 380 -73.00 -27.33 13.10
N VAL A 381 -72.13 -26.78 13.96
CA VAL A 381 -71.12 -25.79 13.59
C VAL A 381 -69.73 -26.40 13.76
N MET A 382 -68.96 -26.45 12.67
CA MET A 382 -67.63 -27.05 12.63
C MET A 382 -66.56 -25.99 12.43
N ILE A 383 -65.54 -25.99 13.29
CA ILE A 383 -64.40 -25.07 13.24
C ILE A 383 -63.14 -25.89 12.95
N THR A 384 -62.41 -25.55 11.90
CA THR A 384 -61.20 -26.29 11.49
C THR A 384 -60.00 -25.36 11.39
N LEU A 385 -58.88 -25.76 12.00
CA LEU A 385 -57.58 -25.08 11.91
C LEU A 385 -56.58 -25.99 11.18
N ALA A 386 -55.83 -25.47 10.20
CA ALA A 386 -54.81 -26.21 9.46
C ALA A 386 -53.61 -25.33 9.08
N SER A 387 -52.39 -25.86 8.98
CA SER A 387 -51.20 -25.12 8.53
C SER A 387 -50.47 -25.79 7.36
N ASP A 388 -49.74 -25.00 6.57
CA ASP A 388 -48.77 -25.46 5.56
C ASP A 388 -47.38 -24.81 5.79
N GLU A 389 -46.42 -25.03 4.88
CA GLU A 389 -45.05 -24.51 5.01
C GLU A 389 -44.97 -22.98 5.15
N SER A 390 -45.99 -22.26 4.68
CA SER A 390 -45.99 -20.80 4.62
C SER A 390 -47.23 -20.12 5.21
N ARG A 391 -48.34 -20.85 5.39
CA ARG A 391 -49.66 -20.31 5.74
C ARG A 391 -50.41 -21.09 6.82
N VAL A 392 -51.35 -20.42 7.49
CA VAL A 392 -52.29 -21.01 8.48
C VAL A 392 -53.73 -20.68 8.08
N ARG A 393 -54.64 -21.65 8.08
CA ARG A 393 -56.06 -21.52 7.68
C ARG A 393 -56.98 -21.77 8.87
N LEU A 394 -57.95 -20.88 9.09
CA LEU A 394 -59.04 -21.00 10.09
C LEU A 394 -60.39 -20.96 9.36
N SER A 395 -61.24 -21.96 9.55
CA SER A 395 -62.54 -22.08 8.87
C SER A 395 -63.68 -22.34 9.85
N VAL A 396 -64.88 -21.81 9.54
CA VAL A 396 -66.14 -22.01 10.29
C VAL A 396 -67.23 -22.42 9.30
N GLU A 397 -67.86 -23.56 9.54
CA GLU A 397 -68.89 -24.19 8.69
C GLU A 397 -70.19 -24.39 9.47
N ASP A 398 -71.35 -24.10 8.85
CA ASP A 398 -72.69 -24.35 9.42
C ASP A 398 -73.61 -25.19 8.52
N ALA A 399 -74.74 -25.66 9.05
CA ALA A 399 -75.77 -26.44 8.36
C ALA A 399 -77.03 -25.62 7.96
N GLY A 400 -76.92 -24.29 7.88
CA GLY A 400 -77.99 -23.36 7.50
C GLY A 400 -78.33 -23.36 6.00
N PRO A 401 -79.18 -22.43 5.52
CA PRO A 401 -79.57 -22.36 4.11
C PRO A 401 -78.45 -21.86 3.17
N GLY A 402 -77.33 -21.38 3.72
CA GLY A 402 -76.23 -20.79 2.96
C GLY A 402 -76.58 -19.41 2.36
N ILE A 403 -75.70 -18.91 1.49
CA ILE A 403 -75.88 -17.66 0.74
C ILE A 403 -75.81 -18.01 -0.76
N ALA A 404 -76.71 -17.46 -1.58
CA ALA A 404 -76.67 -17.65 -3.03
C ALA A 404 -75.40 -17.01 -3.62
N GLU A 405 -74.76 -17.65 -4.61
CA GLU A 405 -73.49 -17.16 -5.20
C GLU A 405 -73.58 -15.71 -5.72
N THR A 406 -74.75 -15.30 -6.20
CA THR A 406 -75.00 -13.92 -6.67
C THR A 406 -75.01 -12.88 -5.56
N ASP A 407 -75.31 -13.28 -4.33
CA ASP A 407 -75.42 -12.39 -3.16
C ASP A 407 -74.19 -12.45 -2.24
N MET A 408 -73.28 -13.41 -2.44
CA MET A 408 -72.07 -13.56 -1.61
C MET A 408 -71.17 -12.32 -1.63
N ALA A 409 -71.05 -11.63 -2.78
CA ALA A 409 -70.28 -10.40 -2.88
C ALA A 409 -70.87 -9.27 -2.03
N ARG A 410 -72.21 -9.17 -2.02
CA ARG A 410 -72.97 -8.13 -1.29
C ARG A 410 -73.17 -8.46 0.19
N ALA A 411 -73.07 -9.73 0.57
CA ALA A 411 -73.19 -10.18 1.97
C ALA A 411 -72.09 -9.58 2.88
N THR A 412 -70.98 -9.12 2.29
CA THR A 412 -69.89 -8.45 3.02
C THR A 412 -70.01 -6.92 3.04
N ASP A 413 -71.02 -6.35 2.37
CA ASP A 413 -71.26 -4.90 2.35
C ASP A 413 -71.97 -4.44 3.64
N ARG A 414 -71.58 -3.27 4.14
CA ARG A 414 -72.12 -2.71 5.39
C ARG A 414 -73.63 -2.44 5.29
N PHE A 415 -74.37 -2.84 6.33
CA PHE A 415 -75.83 -2.64 6.47
C PHE A 415 -76.70 -3.41 5.48
N THR A 416 -76.14 -4.41 4.79
CA THR A 416 -76.90 -5.26 3.86
C THR A 416 -77.48 -6.47 4.61
N SER A 417 -78.81 -6.53 4.74
CA SER A 417 -79.53 -7.73 5.21
C SER A 417 -80.22 -8.39 4.02
N LEU A 418 -79.96 -9.68 3.79
CA LEU A 418 -80.51 -10.42 2.65
C LEU A 418 -81.87 -11.08 2.97
N SER A 419 -82.41 -10.89 4.17
CA SER A 419 -83.71 -11.44 4.60
C SER A 419 -84.54 -10.39 5.36
N ASP A 420 -85.84 -10.27 5.05
CA ASP A 420 -86.78 -9.37 5.74
C ASP A 420 -87.34 -9.92 7.06
N TYR A 421 -87.28 -11.24 7.27
CA TYR A 421 -87.90 -11.92 8.42
C TYR A 421 -87.01 -11.98 9.68
N THR A 422 -85.70 -11.76 9.54
CA THR A 422 -84.73 -11.67 10.64
C THR A 422 -84.07 -10.29 10.62
N LYS A 423 -84.53 -9.37 11.48
CA LYS A 423 -83.94 -8.02 11.63
C LYS A 423 -82.56 -8.10 12.30
N GLY A 424 -81.54 -8.50 11.55
CA GLY A 424 -80.12 -8.35 11.90
C GLY A 424 -79.58 -6.96 11.56
N SER A 425 -78.41 -6.60 12.09
CA SER A 425 -77.79 -5.28 11.86
C SER A 425 -77.08 -5.14 10.50
N GLY A 426 -76.92 -6.22 9.74
CA GLY A 426 -76.19 -6.23 8.46
C GLY A 426 -74.70 -5.89 8.58
N LEU A 427 -74.11 -6.01 9.79
CA LEU A 427 -72.73 -5.60 10.06
C LEU A 427 -71.77 -6.78 10.31
N GLY A 428 -72.25 -7.96 10.70
CA GLY A 428 -71.39 -9.07 11.15
C GLY A 428 -70.34 -9.52 10.12
N LEU A 429 -70.76 -9.89 8.90
CA LEU A 429 -69.81 -10.32 7.84
C LEU A 429 -68.91 -9.18 7.34
N SER A 430 -69.36 -7.92 7.42
CA SER A 430 -68.53 -6.76 7.10
C SER A 430 -67.41 -6.52 8.12
N ILE A 431 -67.61 -6.94 9.39
CA ILE A 431 -66.58 -6.91 10.44
C ILE A 431 -65.53 -8.00 10.19
N VAL A 432 -65.97 -9.21 9.84
CA VAL A 432 -65.07 -10.33 9.51
C VAL A 432 -64.16 -9.99 8.33
N LYS A 433 -64.71 -9.36 7.28
CA LYS A 433 -63.94 -8.87 6.12
C LYS A 433 -62.88 -7.83 6.52
N ALA A 434 -63.27 -6.86 7.34
CA ALA A 434 -62.34 -5.84 7.81
C ALA A 434 -61.22 -6.42 8.69
N VAL A 435 -61.50 -7.44 9.52
CA VAL A 435 -60.48 -8.15 10.30
C VAL A 435 -59.55 -8.93 9.39
N ALA A 436 -60.06 -9.61 8.36
CA ALA A 436 -59.24 -10.35 7.40
C ALA A 436 -58.27 -9.41 6.65
N GLU A 437 -58.80 -8.31 6.09
CA GLU A 437 -58.01 -7.28 5.42
C GLU A 437 -56.95 -6.67 6.36
N GLY A 438 -57.31 -6.39 7.62
CA GLY A 438 -56.40 -5.84 8.62
C GLY A 438 -55.26 -6.77 9.07
N HIS A 439 -55.37 -8.07 8.83
CA HIS A 439 -54.35 -9.08 9.19
C HIS A 439 -53.60 -9.62 7.96
N GLY A 440 -53.82 -9.02 6.78
CA GLY A 440 -53.28 -9.52 5.52
C GLY A 440 -53.74 -10.94 5.19
N ALA A 441 -54.92 -11.31 5.69
CA ALA A 441 -55.49 -12.64 5.55
C ALA A 441 -56.52 -12.67 4.42
N ASP A 442 -56.51 -13.73 3.61
CA ASP A 442 -57.53 -13.93 2.59
C ASP A 442 -58.83 -14.43 3.24
N LEU A 443 -59.95 -13.73 3.01
CA LEU A 443 -61.30 -14.18 3.36
C LEU A 443 -61.96 -14.89 2.17
N LYS A 444 -62.43 -16.12 2.38
CA LYS A 444 -63.19 -16.88 1.39
C LYS A 444 -64.55 -17.29 1.95
N LEU A 445 -65.60 -17.02 1.17
CA LEU A 445 -66.95 -17.54 1.40
C LEU A 445 -67.18 -18.71 0.45
N GLY A 446 -67.73 -19.80 0.94
CA GLY A 446 -68.06 -20.98 0.16
C GLY A 446 -69.27 -21.71 0.71
N ARG A 447 -69.63 -22.81 0.06
CA ARG A 447 -70.69 -23.69 0.55
C ARG A 447 -70.11 -24.70 1.53
N SER A 448 -70.73 -24.84 2.69
CA SER A 448 -70.34 -25.79 3.73
C SER A 448 -70.61 -27.23 3.29
N SER A 449 -69.74 -28.15 3.70
CA SER A 449 -69.95 -29.58 3.53
C SER A 449 -71.18 -30.09 4.30
N LEU A 450 -71.62 -29.33 5.31
CA LEU A 450 -72.81 -29.55 6.12
C LEU A 450 -74.10 -28.93 5.53
N GLY A 451 -74.00 -28.24 4.38
CA GLY A 451 -75.14 -27.70 3.63
C GLY A 451 -75.29 -26.17 3.65
N GLY A 452 -74.74 -25.49 4.67
CA GLY A 452 -74.84 -24.04 4.87
C GLY A 452 -73.66 -23.21 4.37
N LEU A 453 -73.20 -22.23 5.15
CA LEU A 453 -72.12 -21.32 4.78
C LEU A 453 -70.77 -21.81 5.33
N ASN A 454 -69.72 -21.75 4.51
CA ASN A 454 -68.32 -21.91 4.94
C ASN A 454 -67.62 -20.55 4.85
N VAL A 455 -67.00 -20.11 5.94
CA VAL A 455 -66.15 -18.92 5.97
C VAL A 455 -64.74 -19.29 6.38
N THR A 456 -63.74 -18.99 5.53
CA THR A 456 -62.32 -19.33 5.74
C THR A 456 -61.41 -18.10 5.74
N LEU A 457 -60.49 -18.01 6.70
CA LEU A 457 -59.42 -17.01 6.86
C LEU A 457 -58.03 -17.64 6.67
N ILE A 458 -57.10 -17.02 5.94
CA ILE A 458 -55.77 -17.59 5.58
C ILE A 458 -54.61 -16.61 5.89
N PHE A 459 -53.64 -16.97 6.75
CA PHE A 459 -52.53 -16.14 7.30
C PHE A 459 -51.10 -16.64 6.92
N GLN A 460 -50.00 -15.93 7.23
CA GLN A 460 -48.55 -16.32 6.98
C GLN A 460 -47.70 -16.62 8.26
N ARG A 461 -46.57 -17.36 8.17
CA ARG A 461 -45.68 -17.88 9.28
C ARG A 461 -44.27 -17.18 9.46
N LEU A 462 -43.53 -17.28 10.62
CA LEU A 462 -42.33 -16.46 11.04
C LEU A 462 -41.00 -17.23 11.52
N ALA A 463 -39.70 -16.80 11.28
CA ALA A 463 -38.39 -17.45 11.72
C ALA A 463 -37.05 -16.56 11.84
N VAL A 464 -35.99 -16.85 12.68
CA VAL A 464 -34.71 -16.03 12.92
C VAL A 464 -33.40 -16.74 13.49
N LEU A 465 -32.13 -16.37 13.09
CA LEU A 465 -30.86 -16.22 13.94
C LEU A 465 -29.52 -15.73 13.22
N VAL A 466 -28.63 -14.88 13.83
CA VAL A 466 -27.15 -14.68 13.54
C VAL A 466 -26.38 -14.05 14.77
N LEU A 467 -25.10 -14.42 15.02
CA LEU A 467 -24.14 -13.68 15.90
C LEU A 467 -22.67 -13.68 15.35
N LEU A 468 -22.00 -12.55 15.59
CA LEU A 468 -20.66 -11.99 15.23
C LEU A 468 -19.41 -12.82 15.65
N LEU A 469 -18.27 -12.87 14.90
CA LEU A 469 -17.11 -11.93 14.82
C LEU A 469 -16.52 -11.55 16.21
N ALA A 470 -15.22 -11.55 16.58
CA ALA A 470 -13.90 -11.43 15.90
C ALA A 470 -12.70 -11.59 16.91
N GLY A 471 -11.43 -11.54 16.44
CA GLY A 471 -10.22 -11.12 17.22
C GLY A 471 -8.88 -11.77 16.76
N VAL A 472 -7.61 -11.32 17.00
CA VAL A 472 -6.86 -10.13 17.49
C VAL A 472 -5.33 -10.31 17.14
N LEU A 473 -4.51 -9.23 17.24
CA LEU A 473 -3.05 -8.96 16.97
C LEU A 473 -1.94 -9.66 17.83
N VAL A 474 -0.63 -9.59 17.42
CA VAL A 474 0.63 -9.58 18.27
C VAL A 474 1.91 -9.00 17.53
N GLU A 475 2.94 -8.47 18.28
CA GLU A 475 4.37 -8.16 17.91
C GLU A 475 5.41 -8.67 18.99
N PRO A 476 6.77 -8.74 18.77
CA PRO A 476 7.79 -9.39 19.66
C PRO A 476 9.09 -8.59 20.09
N GLU A 477 10.00 -9.24 20.89
CA GLU A 477 11.23 -8.77 21.64
C GLU A 477 12.66 -9.07 21.03
N PRO A 478 13.83 -8.60 21.62
CA PRO A 478 15.21 -8.75 21.08
C PRO A 478 16.29 -9.59 21.88
N ALA A 479 17.55 -9.72 21.35
CA ALA A 479 18.58 -10.78 21.60
C ALA A 479 20.08 -10.32 21.89
N ALA A 480 21.02 -11.30 22.06
CA ALA A 480 22.39 -11.31 22.67
C ALA A 480 23.66 -10.75 21.90
N ALA A 481 24.85 -10.77 22.55
CA ALA A 481 26.16 -10.14 22.20
C ALA A 481 26.93 -10.70 20.96
N GLN A 482 27.72 -9.85 20.25
CA GLN A 482 28.22 -10.08 18.86
C GLN A 482 29.73 -9.77 18.68
N THR A 483 30.45 -10.47 17.80
CA THR A 483 31.89 -10.21 17.47
C THR A 483 32.04 -9.81 16.00
N LEU A 484 32.75 -8.72 15.71
CA LEU A 484 32.98 -8.13 14.38
C LEU A 484 34.40 -8.43 13.87
N LEU A 485 34.55 -9.11 12.73
CA LEU A 485 35.85 -9.39 12.11
C LEU A 485 36.19 -8.38 11.00
N ILE A 486 37.32 -7.68 11.12
CA ILE A 486 37.81 -6.70 10.14
C ILE A 486 39.09 -7.23 9.50
N HIS A 487 39.09 -7.37 8.17
CA HIS A 487 40.31 -7.61 7.38
C HIS A 487 40.73 -6.30 6.72
N SER A 488 41.98 -5.88 6.94
CA SER A 488 42.42 -4.56 6.49
C SER A 488 43.84 -4.53 5.94
N ALA A 489 44.08 -3.68 4.94
CA ALA A 489 45.41 -3.28 4.48
C ALA A 489 45.86 -1.92 5.05
N THR A 490 45.42 -1.62 6.26
CA THR A 490 45.84 -0.45 7.03
C THR A 490 46.54 -0.95 8.28
N ASP A 491 47.62 -0.28 8.67
CA ASP A 491 48.43 -0.71 9.81
C ASP A 491 47.60 -0.69 11.11
N PRO A 492 47.63 -1.76 11.93
CA PRO A 492 46.87 -1.84 13.17
C PRO A 492 47.06 -0.65 14.14
N PRO A 493 48.26 -0.07 14.31
CA PRO A 493 48.44 1.12 15.14
C PRO A 493 47.61 2.32 14.66
N ALA A 494 47.42 2.48 13.34
CA ALA A 494 46.66 3.59 12.79
C ALA A 494 45.13 3.44 13.00
N MET A 495 44.63 2.20 13.08
CA MET A 495 43.20 1.93 13.28
C MET A 495 42.80 1.72 14.75
N ARG A 496 43.75 1.49 15.65
CA ARG A 496 43.47 1.15 17.06
C ARG A 496 42.58 2.17 17.79
N PRO A 497 42.82 3.50 17.70
CA PRO A 497 41.95 4.47 18.36
C PRO A 497 40.49 4.43 17.87
N LEU A 498 40.28 4.16 16.57
CA LEU A 498 38.95 4.01 15.99
C LEU A 498 38.25 2.74 16.48
N VAL A 499 38.98 1.62 16.55
CA VAL A 499 38.45 0.35 17.04
C VAL A 499 38.05 0.46 18.52
N GLU A 500 38.93 1.01 19.37
CA GLU A 500 38.66 1.17 20.80
C GLU A 500 37.46 2.09 21.06
N SER A 501 37.36 3.22 20.34
CA SER A 501 36.22 4.12 20.44
C SER A 501 34.90 3.44 20.00
N PHE A 502 34.94 2.64 18.93
CA PHE A 502 33.76 1.92 18.46
C PHE A 502 33.29 0.85 19.46
N GLU A 503 34.20 0.09 20.07
CA GLU A 503 33.86 -0.89 21.12
C GLU A 503 33.23 -0.20 22.34
N ASN A 504 33.79 0.93 22.77
CA ASN A 504 33.27 1.69 23.90
C ASN A 504 31.84 2.21 23.65
N ARG A 505 31.52 2.56 22.41
CA ARG A 505 30.19 3.06 22.01
C ARG A 505 29.14 1.94 21.85
N ASN A 506 29.56 0.69 21.67
CA ASN A 506 28.67 -0.44 21.40
C ASN A 506 28.90 -1.58 22.42
N PRO A 507 28.37 -1.44 23.66
CA PRO A 507 28.52 -2.48 24.68
C PRO A 507 28.00 -3.83 24.18
N GLY A 508 28.84 -4.86 24.24
CA GLY A 508 28.51 -6.20 23.73
C GLY A 508 29.02 -6.49 22.31
N VAL A 509 29.71 -5.54 21.66
CA VAL A 509 30.46 -5.75 20.42
C VAL A 509 31.96 -5.86 20.72
N LYS A 510 32.63 -6.86 20.15
CA LYS A 510 34.10 -7.00 20.15
C LYS A 510 34.65 -7.02 18.73
N VAL A 511 35.75 -6.33 18.46
CA VAL A 511 36.36 -6.21 17.14
C VAL A 511 37.64 -7.03 17.06
N ASN A 512 37.70 -7.96 16.12
CA ASN A 512 38.91 -8.68 15.75
C ASN A 512 39.50 -8.07 14.48
N TYR A 513 40.73 -7.59 14.53
CA TYR A 513 41.37 -6.88 13.42
C TYR A 513 42.55 -7.68 12.86
N VAL A 514 42.51 -8.00 11.57
CA VAL A 514 43.53 -8.79 10.87
C VAL A 514 44.13 -7.96 9.74
N GLU A 515 45.45 -7.79 9.78
CA GLU A 515 46.21 -7.04 8.79
C GLU A 515 46.59 -7.91 7.58
N PHE A 516 46.57 -7.30 6.40
CA PHE A 516 46.92 -7.90 5.12
C PHE A 516 47.69 -6.91 4.24
N GLN A 517 48.47 -7.42 3.30
CA GLN A 517 48.86 -6.63 2.13
C GLN A 517 47.67 -6.47 1.19
N THR A 518 47.60 -5.34 0.46
CA THR A 518 46.46 -4.97 -0.41
C THR A 518 46.06 -6.07 -1.40
N LEU A 519 47.02 -6.71 -2.08
CA LEU A 519 46.75 -7.77 -3.05
C LEU A 519 46.34 -9.09 -2.37
N SER A 520 46.97 -9.44 -1.25
CA SER A 520 46.61 -10.64 -0.48
C SER A 520 45.21 -10.52 0.12
N LEU A 521 44.80 -9.32 0.55
CA LEU A 521 43.44 -9.01 0.99
C LEU A 521 42.42 -9.20 -0.15
N TYR A 522 42.74 -8.68 -1.33
CA TYR A 522 41.88 -8.87 -2.51
C TYR A 522 41.68 -10.35 -2.85
N GLN A 523 42.75 -11.14 -2.84
CA GLN A 523 42.70 -12.57 -3.09
C GLN A 523 41.90 -13.33 -2.02
N SER A 524 42.06 -12.98 -0.74
CA SER A 524 41.33 -13.64 0.35
C SER A 524 39.81 -13.40 0.30
N VAL A 525 39.37 -12.26 -0.25
CA VAL A 525 37.94 -11.98 -0.46
C VAL A 525 37.40 -12.72 -1.70
N LEU A 526 38.20 -12.87 -2.77
CA LEU A 526 37.79 -13.62 -3.96
C LEU A 526 37.69 -15.13 -3.73
N GLN A 527 38.56 -15.67 -2.88
CA GLN A 527 38.61 -17.09 -2.53
C GLN A 527 38.39 -17.22 -1.01
N PRO A 528 37.16 -16.97 -0.53
CA PRO A 528 36.90 -16.95 0.90
C PRO A 528 37.07 -18.34 1.50
N ASP A 529 37.93 -18.44 2.52
CA ASP A 529 37.92 -19.59 3.42
C ASP A 529 36.60 -19.57 4.22
N THR A 530 35.85 -20.67 4.18
CA THR A 530 34.58 -20.84 4.89
C THR A 530 34.68 -20.61 6.40
N ALA A 531 35.88 -20.71 7.00
CA ALA A 531 36.07 -20.56 8.43
C ALA A 531 36.31 -19.11 8.92
N ARG A 532 36.67 -18.15 8.05
CA ARG A 532 37.11 -16.79 8.47
C ARG A 532 36.70 -15.70 7.47
N GLN A 533 35.40 -15.54 7.25
CA GLN A 533 34.88 -14.49 6.36
C GLN A 533 34.81 -13.15 7.09
N PRO A 534 35.39 -12.07 6.53
CA PRO A 534 35.37 -10.77 7.19
C PRO A 534 33.96 -10.15 7.18
N ASP A 535 33.66 -9.41 8.24
CA ASP A 535 32.49 -8.55 8.33
C ASP A 535 32.73 -7.17 7.70
N VAL A 536 33.97 -6.66 7.76
CA VAL A 536 34.39 -5.43 7.11
C VAL A 536 35.72 -5.66 6.39
N VAL A 537 35.82 -5.16 5.16
CA VAL A 537 37.06 -5.15 4.38
C VAL A 537 37.51 -3.71 4.20
N ILE A 538 38.76 -3.41 4.53
CA ILE A 538 39.35 -2.06 4.43
C ILE A 538 40.63 -2.09 3.62
N SER A 539 40.77 -1.26 2.58
CA SER A 539 41.99 -1.22 1.76
C SER A 539 42.26 0.16 1.16
N SER A 540 43.55 0.47 0.96
CA SER A 540 44.04 1.62 0.20
C SER A 540 44.06 1.38 -1.32
N ALA A 541 44.00 0.12 -1.78
CA ALA A 541 43.89 -0.21 -3.21
C ALA A 541 42.45 -0.05 -3.71
N MET A 542 42.07 1.19 -4.00
CA MET A 542 40.71 1.61 -4.38
C MET A 542 40.17 0.85 -5.60
N ASP A 543 41.02 0.60 -6.59
CA ASP A 543 40.71 -0.14 -7.81
C ASP A 543 40.29 -1.59 -7.51
N LEU A 544 41.07 -2.31 -6.68
CA LEU A 544 40.77 -3.67 -6.25
C LEU A 544 39.45 -3.72 -5.45
N GLN A 545 39.18 -2.71 -4.63
CA GLN A 545 37.94 -2.63 -3.86
C GLN A 545 36.73 -2.34 -4.75
N VAL A 546 36.86 -1.45 -5.74
CA VAL A 546 35.86 -1.22 -6.78
C VAL A 546 35.59 -2.51 -7.56
N ASP A 547 36.60 -3.31 -7.91
CA ASP A 547 36.37 -4.59 -8.56
C ASP A 547 35.58 -5.59 -7.69
N LEU A 548 35.93 -5.74 -6.41
CA LEU A 548 35.19 -6.62 -5.49
C LEU A 548 33.71 -6.21 -5.36
N VAL A 549 33.45 -4.90 -5.22
CA VAL A 549 32.09 -4.35 -5.15
C VAL A 549 31.37 -4.51 -6.50
N ASN A 550 32.06 -4.31 -7.63
CA ASN A 550 31.50 -4.50 -8.97
C ASN A 550 31.15 -5.97 -9.27
N ARG A 551 31.89 -6.91 -8.69
CA ARG A 551 31.56 -8.35 -8.72
C ARG A 551 30.33 -8.68 -7.87
N GLY A 552 29.85 -7.73 -7.08
CA GLY A 552 28.67 -7.88 -6.24
C GLY A 552 28.93 -8.58 -4.92
N LEU A 553 30.15 -8.47 -4.41
CA LEU A 553 30.55 -9.04 -3.13
C LEU A 553 30.22 -8.13 -1.95
N ALA A 554 29.79 -6.89 -2.17
CA ALA A 554 29.45 -5.93 -1.12
C ALA A 554 27.94 -5.79 -0.87
N ARG A 555 27.58 -5.38 0.35
CA ARG A 555 26.21 -5.01 0.76
C ARG A 555 26.03 -3.50 0.67
N ARG A 556 24.80 -3.07 0.36
CA ARG A 556 24.41 -1.66 0.46
C ARG A 556 24.22 -1.23 1.90
N ILE A 557 24.74 -0.05 2.23
CA ILE A 557 24.65 0.58 3.54
C ILE A 557 24.00 1.94 3.37
N LYS A 558 22.86 2.14 4.04
CA LYS A 558 22.26 3.47 4.12
C LYS A 558 23.05 4.32 5.10
N VAL A 559 23.55 5.46 4.62
CA VAL A 559 24.21 6.51 5.40
C VAL A 559 23.29 7.72 5.42
N THR A 560 23.21 8.42 6.55
CA THR A 560 22.42 9.66 6.65
C THR A 560 23.09 10.77 5.81
N PRO A 561 22.33 11.71 5.23
CA PRO A 561 22.91 12.79 4.42
C PRO A 561 24.00 13.59 5.15
N GLU A 562 23.87 13.76 6.47
CA GLU A 562 24.83 14.47 7.33
C GLU A 562 26.20 13.78 7.42
N ASN A 563 26.25 12.45 7.30
CA ASN A 563 27.48 11.65 7.35
C ASN A 563 27.88 11.12 5.97
N ALA A 564 27.26 11.62 4.90
CA ALA A 564 27.58 11.17 3.55
C ALA A 564 28.96 11.70 3.14
N PRO A 565 29.91 10.84 2.76
CA PRO A 565 31.19 11.32 2.23
C PRO A 565 30.97 12.05 0.89
N PRO A 566 31.95 12.85 0.43
CA PRO A 566 31.89 13.48 -0.88
C PRO A 566 31.65 12.47 -2.01
N ASP A 567 31.01 12.89 -3.10
CA ASP A 567 30.62 12.02 -4.22
C ASP A 567 31.78 11.19 -4.80
N TRP A 568 33.02 11.71 -4.76
CA TRP A 568 34.20 11.00 -5.25
C TRP A 568 34.62 9.83 -4.34
N ALA A 569 34.24 9.85 -3.07
CA ALA A 569 34.62 8.91 -2.02
C ALA A 569 33.48 7.93 -1.66
N VAL A 570 32.42 7.84 -2.45
CA VAL A 570 31.38 6.82 -2.28
C VAL A 570 31.03 6.19 -3.61
N TRP A 571 30.83 4.87 -3.60
CA TRP A 571 30.32 4.17 -4.76
C TRP A 571 29.17 3.24 -4.36
N ARG A 572 28.01 3.45 -5.00
CA ARG A 572 26.79 2.62 -4.88
C ARG A 572 26.19 2.50 -3.49
N SER A 573 26.65 3.32 -2.55
CA SER A 573 26.43 3.06 -1.12
C SER A 573 26.88 1.64 -0.70
N GLU A 574 27.82 1.05 -1.43
CA GLU A 574 28.40 -0.27 -1.16
C GLU A 574 29.86 -0.12 -0.73
N LEU A 575 30.58 0.88 -1.25
CA LEU A 575 31.98 1.18 -0.96
C LEU A 575 32.12 2.63 -0.49
N PHE A 576 32.86 2.84 0.59
CA PHE A 576 33.00 4.15 1.23
C PHE A 576 34.46 4.45 1.52
N GLY A 577 35.00 5.52 0.94
CA GLY A 577 36.23 6.16 1.37
C GLY A 577 36.00 6.89 2.69
N PHE A 578 36.97 6.84 3.60
CA PHE A 578 36.89 7.50 4.91
C PHE A 578 38.13 8.32 5.28
N THR A 579 39.15 8.37 4.41
CA THR A 579 40.37 9.17 4.60
C THR A 579 40.71 10.03 3.38
N PHE A 580 41.54 11.06 3.56
CA PHE A 580 42.08 11.91 2.49
C PHE A 580 43.61 11.79 2.42
N GLU A 581 44.13 10.89 1.60
CA GLU A 581 45.52 10.45 1.68
C GLU A 581 46.31 10.87 0.41
N PRO A 582 47.04 12.00 0.45
CA PRO A 582 47.80 12.44 -0.71
C PRO A 582 49.03 11.56 -0.95
N ALA A 583 49.37 11.37 -2.22
CA ALA A 583 50.68 10.91 -2.65
C ALA A 583 51.68 12.06 -2.45
N VAL A 584 52.79 11.78 -1.78
CA VAL A 584 53.79 12.81 -1.43
C VAL A 584 55.18 12.39 -1.86
N VAL A 585 56.02 13.38 -2.15
CA VAL A 585 57.47 13.17 -2.21
C VAL A 585 58.02 13.31 -0.80
N VAL A 586 58.72 12.29 -0.33
CA VAL A 586 59.52 12.35 0.90
C VAL A 586 60.96 12.54 0.50
N TYR A 587 61.69 13.45 1.11
CA TYR A 587 63.10 13.68 0.78
C TYR A 587 63.94 13.85 2.04
N ASP A 588 65.21 13.50 1.94
CA ASP A 588 66.19 13.74 2.99
C ASP A 588 66.72 15.17 2.89
N ARG A 589 66.43 16.01 3.89
CA ARG A 589 66.89 17.41 3.99
C ARG A 589 68.40 17.55 4.10
N ARG A 590 69.12 16.48 4.45
CA ARG A 590 70.59 16.43 4.44
C ARG A 590 71.12 16.34 3.02
N GLU A 591 70.34 15.74 2.12
CA GLU A 591 70.70 15.52 0.74
C GLU A 591 70.15 16.62 -0.16
N ILE A 592 68.88 17.03 -0.02
CA ILE A 592 68.19 17.97 -0.93
C ILE A 592 67.68 19.18 -0.12
N SER A 593 68.08 20.39 -0.52
CA SER A 593 67.56 21.64 0.07
C SER A 593 66.13 21.92 -0.40
N SER A 594 65.32 22.56 0.43
CA SER A 594 63.94 22.92 0.08
C SER A 594 63.84 23.87 -1.13
N GLU A 595 64.88 24.65 -1.40
CA GLU A 595 64.96 25.58 -2.55
C GLU A 595 65.28 24.86 -3.88
N GLU A 596 65.84 23.64 -3.81
CA GLU A 596 66.13 22.83 -5.00
C GLU A 596 64.93 22.05 -5.51
N LEU A 597 63.85 21.96 -4.70
CA LEU A 597 62.74 21.07 -4.99
C LEU A 597 61.95 21.52 -6.23
N PRO A 598 61.68 20.61 -7.16
CA PRO A 598 60.92 20.92 -8.37
C PRO A 598 59.47 21.28 -8.05
N LEU A 599 58.86 22.19 -8.81
CA LEU A 599 57.47 22.61 -8.57
C LEU A 599 56.43 21.72 -9.25
N SER A 600 56.82 20.93 -10.27
CA SER A 600 55.90 20.08 -11.03
C SER A 600 56.51 18.71 -11.31
N HIS A 601 55.68 17.74 -11.68
CA HIS A 601 56.14 16.40 -12.09
C HIS A 601 57.10 16.46 -13.29
N ARG A 602 56.86 17.39 -14.22
CA ARG A 602 57.74 17.63 -15.37
C ARG A 602 59.09 18.17 -14.93
N ASP A 603 59.10 19.07 -13.95
CA ASP A 603 60.33 19.65 -13.42
C ASP A 603 61.09 18.63 -12.59
N LEU A 604 60.41 17.70 -11.90
CA LEU A 604 61.04 16.56 -11.22
C LEU A 604 61.80 15.68 -12.22
N ALA A 605 61.19 15.36 -13.36
CA ALA A 605 61.88 14.59 -14.41
C ALA A 605 63.14 15.33 -14.89
N SER A 606 63.06 16.65 -15.06
CA SER A 606 64.21 17.46 -15.46
C SER A 606 65.28 17.54 -14.36
N PHE A 607 64.87 17.66 -13.11
CA PHE A 607 65.73 17.72 -11.93
C PHE A 607 66.54 16.43 -11.75
N VAL A 608 65.88 15.26 -11.85
CA VAL A 608 66.56 13.96 -11.76
C VAL A 608 67.54 13.77 -12.92
N ARG A 609 67.13 14.09 -14.14
CA ARG A 609 68.00 13.98 -15.32
C ARG A 609 69.24 14.86 -15.24
N SER A 610 69.11 16.10 -14.76
CA SER A 610 70.25 17.02 -14.60
C SER A 610 71.18 16.63 -13.45
N ASN A 611 70.74 15.74 -12.56
CA ASN A 611 71.47 15.28 -11.38
C ASN A 611 71.57 13.74 -11.35
N GLU A 612 71.66 13.10 -12.53
CA GLU A 612 71.56 11.64 -12.67
C GLU A 612 72.58 10.89 -11.80
N ASP A 613 73.83 11.38 -11.74
CA ASP A 613 74.88 10.76 -10.92
C ASP A 613 74.63 10.90 -9.40
N ARG A 614 74.00 11.99 -8.96
CA ARG A 614 73.65 12.22 -7.53
C ARG A 614 72.54 11.29 -7.07
N PHE A 615 71.60 10.98 -7.95
CA PHE A 615 70.41 10.17 -7.64
C PHE A 615 70.49 8.72 -8.11
N ARG A 616 71.58 8.31 -8.78
CA ARG A 616 71.75 6.95 -9.30
C ARG A 616 71.58 5.90 -8.18
N GLY A 617 70.53 5.08 -8.27
CA GLY A 617 70.24 4.04 -7.27
C GLY A 617 69.65 4.56 -5.96
N ARG A 618 69.38 5.86 -5.84
CA ARG A 618 68.99 6.54 -4.59
C ARG A 618 67.56 7.11 -4.65
N ILE A 619 66.72 6.62 -5.54
CA ILE A 619 65.30 7.02 -5.63
C ILE A 619 64.44 5.83 -5.23
N GLY A 620 63.46 6.04 -4.36
CA GLY A 620 62.52 5.00 -3.91
C GLY A 620 61.11 5.17 -4.44
N THR A 621 60.41 4.08 -4.73
CA THR A 621 58.95 4.07 -4.93
C THR A 621 58.35 2.69 -4.60
N TYR A 622 57.05 2.53 -4.78
CA TYR A 622 56.37 1.25 -4.58
C TYR A 622 56.70 0.21 -5.68
N ASN A 623 56.81 -1.05 -5.27
CA ASN A 623 56.77 -2.17 -6.20
C ASN A 623 55.32 -2.40 -6.65
N ILE A 624 54.98 -1.94 -7.85
CA ILE A 624 53.61 -1.97 -8.37
C ILE A 624 53.08 -3.39 -8.65
N ARG A 625 53.93 -4.43 -8.63
CA ARG A 625 53.50 -5.83 -8.77
C ARG A 625 53.07 -6.44 -7.42
N GLN A 626 53.59 -5.91 -6.32
CA GLN A 626 53.34 -6.42 -4.96
C GLN A 626 52.40 -5.52 -4.16
N ALA A 627 52.53 -4.19 -4.33
CA ALA A 627 51.73 -3.18 -3.64
C ALA A 627 50.62 -2.65 -4.55
N GLY A 628 49.37 -3.02 -4.27
CA GLY A 628 48.19 -2.54 -5.00
C GLY A 628 48.05 -1.01 -4.96
N ILE A 629 48.45 -0.36 -3.87
CA ILE A 629 48.49 1.11 -3.81
C ILE A 629 49.51 1.72 -4.78
N GLY A 630 50.68 1.08 -4.95
CA GLY A 630 51.67 1.51 -5.93
C GLY A 630 51.14 1.42 -7.36
N TYR A 631 50.46 0.31 -7.67
CA TYR A 631 49.79 0.12 -8.96
C TYR A 631 48.70 1.19 -9.19
N LEU A 632 47.90 1.47 -8.17
CA LEU A 632 46.88 2.52 -8.22
C LEU A 632 47.51 3.88 -8.55
N TYR A 633 48.52 4.34 -7.80
CA TYR A 633 49.15 5.63 -8.09
C TYR A 633 49.77 5.68 -9.48
N ALA A 634 50.54 4.66 -9.88
CA ALA A 634 51.19 4.63 -11.19
C ALA A 634 50.17 4.70 -12.35
N THR A 635 49.05 3.98 -12.22
CA THR A 635 47.99 4.01 -13.25
C THR A 635 47.24 5.35 -13.25
N GLN A 636 46.96 5.94 -12.09
CA GLN A 636 46.31 7.25 -12.01
C GLN A 636 47.20 8.40 -12.48
N ASP A 637 48.52 8.32 -12.26
CA ASP A 637 49.50 9.26 -12.83
C ASP A 637 49.49 9.20 -14.36
N SER A 638 49.44 7.98 -14.93
CA SER A 638 49.40 7.80 -16.38
C SER A 638 48.18 8.46 -17.04
N LEU A 639 47.11 8.72 -16.28
CA LEU A 639 45.91 9.41 -16.74
C LEU A 639 46.05 10.93 -16.75
N GLN A 640 46.98 11.50 -15.99
CA GLN A 640 47.20 12.95 -15.96
C GLN A 640 47.86 13.46 -17.23
N GLY A 641 48.59 12.59 -17.93
CA GLY A 641 49.05 12.84 -19.29
C GLY A 641 50.35 12.14 -19.66
N PRO A 642 50.85 12.36 -20.89
CA PRO A 642 52.05 11.71 -21.40
C PRO A 642 53.33 11.98 -20.58
N GLN A 643 53.35 13.06 -19.78
CA GLN A 643 54.50 13.43 -18.96
C GLN A 643 54.76 12.43 -17.81
N ALA A 644 53.72 11.77 -17.30
CA ALA A 644 53.86 10.79 -16.23
C ALA A 644 54.69 9.56 -16.69
N LEU A 645 54.42 9.06 -17.89
CA LEU A 645 55.21 7.95 -18.47
C LEU A 645 56.68 8.33 -18.64
N ARG A 646 56.94 9.56 -19.11
CA ARG A 646 58.29 10.09 -19.25
C ARG A 646 59.01 10.26 -17.91
N LEU A 647 58.29 10.68 -16.87
CA LEU A 647 58.83 10.76 -15.52
C LEU A 647 59.30 9.37 -15.07
N PHE A 648 58.47 8.34 -15.21
CA PHE A 648 58.86 6.98 -14.83
C PHE A 648 60.07 6.45 -15.61
N GLU A 649 60.18 6.75 -16.90
CA GLU A 649 61.38 6.42 -17.70
C GLU A 649 62.64 7.10 -17.15
N VAL A 650 62.56 8.39 -16.79
CA VAL A 650 63.70 9.12 -16.22
C VAL A 650 64.08 8.59 -14.83
N LEU A 651 63.09 8.32 -13.98
CA LEU A 651 63.34 7.73 -12.66
C LEU A 651 63.96 6.35 -12.80
N GLY A 652 63.44 5.51 -13.70
CA GLY A 652 63.95 4.17 -13.97
C GLY A 652 65.38 4.17 -14.50
N ARG A 653 65.71 5.07 -15.43
CA ARG A 653 67.09 5.27 -15.91
C ARG A 653 68.05 5.69 -14.79
N ALA A 654 67.58 6.46 -13.81
CA ALA A 654 68.35 6.80 -12.61
C ALA A 654 68.45 5.63 -11.60
N GLY A 655 68.01 4.41 -11.94
CA GLY A 655 68.11 3.23 -11.07
C GLY A 655 67.11 3.25 -9.91
N LEU A 656 65.85 3.61 -10.19
CA LEU A 656 64.75 3.59 -9.22
C LEU A 656 64.67 2.25 -8.47
N ARG A 657 64.68 2.32 -7.14
CA ARG A 657 64.49 1.17 -6.24
C ARG A 657 63.02 1.05 -5.85
N THR A 658 62.53 -0.17 -5.76
CA THR A 658 61.12 -0.45 -5.42
C THR A 658 61.00 -1.15 -4.06
N PHE A 659 59.95 -0.83 -3.32
CA PHE A 659 59.71 -1.29 -1.95
C PHE A 659 58.26 -1.75 -1.76
N CYS A 660 57.99 -2.54 -0.72
CA CYS A 660 56.62 -3.03 -0.46
C CYS A 660 55.74 -1.99 0.25
N CYS A 661 56.30 -1.18 1.14
CA CYS A 661 55.55 -0.26 2.01
C CYS A 661 56.29 1.07 2.26
N THR A 662 55.55 2.12 2.67
CA THR A 662 56.15 3.43 3.04
C THR A 662 57.21 3.27 4.14
N ALA A 663 57.00 2.38 5.11
CA ALA A 663 57.92 2.18 6.23
C ALA A 663 59.32 1.75 5.76
N ASP A 664 59.41 0.79 4.85
CA ASP A 664 60.68 0.32 4.28
C ASP A 664 61.38 1.43 3.48
N MET A 665 60.63 2.26 2.77
CA MET A 665 61.19 3.39 2.01
C MET A 665 61.79 4.45 2.94
N VAL A 666 61.11 4.76 4.04
CA VAL A 666 61.59 5.71 5.06
C VAL A 666 62.80 5.15 5.81
N ALA A 667 62.80 3.85 6.13
CA ALA A 667 63.96 3.19 6.73
C ALA A 667 65.21 3.25 5.83
N ALA A 668 65.04 2.97 4.53
CA ALA A 668 66.13 3.06 3.55
C ALA A 668 66.67 4.50 3.41
N MET A 669 65.80 5.52 3.53
CA MET A 669 66.20 6.92 3.57
C MET A 669 66.98 7.28 4.84
N SER A 670 66.54 6.75 6.00
CA SER A 670 67.25 6.94 7.28
C SER A 670 68.70 6.44 7.19
N ASN A 671 68.90 5.30 6.54
CA ASN A 671 70.20 4.67 6.29
C ASN A 671 71.04 5.39 5.20
N GLY A 672 70.53 6.46 4.58
CA GLY A 672 71.21 7.20 3.52
C GLY A 672 71.20 6.51 2.14
N GLU A 673 70.48 5.41 2.00
CA GLU A 673 70.42 4.63 0.76
C GLU A 673 69.52 5.28 -0.30
N ILE A 674 68.54 6.06 0.13
CA ILE A 674 67.56 6.76 -0.72
C ILE A 674 67.62 8.25 -0.39
N ALA A 675 67.70 9.10 -1.41
CA ALA A 675 67.69 10.56 -1.29
C ALA A 675 66.25 11.11 -1.28
N PHE A 676 65.35 10.54 -2.10
CA PHE A 676 63.93 10.85 -2.06
C PHE A 676 63.06 9.67 -2.51
N VAL A 677 61.80 9.69 -2.07
CA VAL A 677 60.76 8.71 -2.38
C VAL A 677 59.66 9.40 -3.15
N PHE A 678 59.28 8.81 -4.29
CA PHE A 678 58.17 9.28 -5.11
C PHE A 678 56.89 8.47 -4.80
N ASN A 679 55.76 9.18 -4.63
CA ASN A 679 54.44 8.63 -4.33
C ASN A 679 54.34 7.83 -3.01
N ALA A 680 54.93 8.33 -1.92
CA ALA A 680 54.67 7.79 -0.59
C ALA A 680 53.26 8.19 -0.10
N ILE A 681 52.69 7.42 0.84
CA ILE A 681 51.40 7.77 1.46
C ILE A 681 51.65 8.90 2.48
N GLY A 682 50.97 10.04 2.28
CA GLY A 682 51.18 11.27 3.04
C GLY A 682 50.97 11.17 4.54
N SER A 683 49.92 10.47 5.01
CA SER A 683 49.69 10.24 6.45
C SER A 683 50.89 9.61 7.14
N TYR A 684 51.40 8.53 6.58
CA TYR A 684 52.50 7.76 7.17
C TYR A 684 53.80 8.56 7.06
N ALA A 685 54.05 9.16 5.89
CA ALA A 685 55.20 10.03 5.71
C ALA A 685 55.22 11.22 6.69
N SER A 686 54.06 11.85 6.93
CA SER A 686 53.94 12.95 7.89
C SER A 686 54.13 12.50 9.33
N HIS A 687 53.67 11.29 9.68
CA HIS A 687 53.93 10.72 10.99
C HIS A 687 55.43 10.50 11.22
N TYR A 688 56.13 9.87 10.26
CA TYR A 688 57.59 9.69 10.35
C TYR A 688 58.35 11.02 10.36
N ALA A 689 57.94 12.01 9.56
CA ALA A 689 58.58 13.32 9.52
C ALA A 689 58.41 14.11 10.82
N ALA A 690 57.34 13.87 11.58
CA ALA A 690 57.15 14.46 12.90
C ALA A 690 58.18 13.93 13.92
N GLU A 691 58.63 12.68 13.76
CA GLU A 691 59.63 12.04 14.63
C GLU A 691 61.07 12.24 14.12
N SER A 692 61.23 12.59 12.84
CA SER A 692 62.53 12.66 12.15
C SER A 692 62.73 14.00 11.43
N PRO A 693 63.42 14.99 12.06
CA PRO A 693 63.58 16.35 11.50
C PRO A 693 64.33 16.43 10.18
N TYR A 694 65.08 15.39 9.80
CA TYR A 694 65.78 15.30 8.53
C TYR A 694 64.85 14.92 7.36
N LEU A 695 63.64 14.45 7.64
CA LEU A 695 62.66 14.15 6.59
C LEU A 695 61.89 15.41 6.21
N GLY A 696 61.82 15.68 4.90
CA GLY A 696 60.95 16.69 4.32
C GLY A 696 59.82 16.05 3.53
N LEU A 697 58.67 16.73 3.52
CA LEU A 697 57.56 16.40 2.63
C LEU A 697 57.48 17.46 1.53
N HIS A 698 57.16 17.04 0.33
CA HIS A 698 57.03 17.92 -0.82
C HIS A 698 55.79 17.57 -1.64
N PHE A 699 55.06 18.62 -2.04
CA PHE A 699 53.87 18.59 -2.88
C PHE A 699 54.11 19.46 -4.10
N PHE A 700 53.58 19.04 -5.24
CA PHE A 700 53.69 19.77 -6.50
C PHE A 700 52.57 20.80 -6.67
N ASP A 701 52.80 21.77 -7.56
CA ASP A 701 51.85 22.80 -7.94
C ASP A 701 50.93 22.38 -9.09
N ASP A 702 51.27 21.32 -9.83
CA ASP A 702 50.47 20.81 -10.95
C ASP A 702 49.32 19.91 -10.47
N TYR A 703 49.63 18.77 -9.87
CA TYR A 703 48.65 17.89 -9.25
C TYR A 703 49.29 17.06 -8.12
N ASN A 704 48.49 16.55 -7.20
CA ASN A 704 48.89 15.59 -6.18
C ASN A 704 47.75 14.59 -6.03
N LEU A 705 47.96 13.33 -6.41
CA LEU A 705 46.91 12.31 -6.32
C LEU A 705 46.49 12.10 -4.87
N VAL A 706 45.19 12.00 -4.63
CA VAL A 706 44.64 11.69 -3.30
C VAL A 706 43.87 10.39 -3.37
N MET A 707 44.34 9.39 -2.64
CA MET A 707 43.60 8.15 -2.43
C MET A 707 42.73 8.27 -1.18
N SER A 708 41.76 7.38 -1.08
CA SER A 708 41.00 7.18 0.15
C SER A 708 41.11 5.72 0.54
N ARG A 709 41.36 5.45 1.83
CA ARG A 709 41.15 4.11 2.37
C ARG A 709 39.67 3.85 2.29
N THR A 710 39.31 2.76 1.63
CA THR A 710 37.92 2.39 1.40
C THR A 710 37.52 1.24 2.28
N ALA A 711 36.25 1.21 2.67
CA ALA A 711 35.64 0.18 3.48
C ALA A 711 34.33 -0.30 2.83
N PHE A 712 34.08 -1.61 2.88
CA PHE A 712 32.78 -2.19 2.54
C PHE A 712 32.43 -3.37 3.45
N VAL A 713 31.13 -3.71 3.51
CA VAL A 713 30.63 -4.90 4.20
C VAL A 713 30.39 -6.02 3.19
N PRO A 714 31.11 -7.16 3.27
CA PRO A 714 30.88 -8.28 2.37
C PRO A 714 29.48 -8.89 2.52
N LYS A 715 28.92 -9.43 1.43
CA LYS A 715 27.65 -10.21 1.47
C LYS A 715 27.78 -11.47 2.33
N THR A 716 28.98 -11.99 2.46
CA THR A 716 29.35 -13.11 3.31
C THR A 716 29.41 -12.77 4.81
N SER A 717 29.36 -11.48 5.20
CA SER A 717 29.40 -11.05 6.60
C SER A 717 28.31 -11.76 7.45
N THR A 718 28.73 -12.26 8.62
CA THR A 718 27.85 -12.87 9.62
C THR A 718 27.20 -11.83 10.52
N ASN A 719 27.80 -10.63 10.65
CA ASN A 719 27.32 -9.53 11.48
C ASN A 719 27.04 -8.24 10.68
N PRO A 720 26.22 -8.28 9.61
CA PRO A 720 26.10 -7.17 8.66
C PRO A 720 25.52 -5.87 9.27
N VAL A 721 24.73 -5.98 10.35
CA VAL A 721 24.16 -4.81 11.04
C VAL A 721 25.25 -4.03 11.78
N VAL A 722 26.07 -4.72 12.58
CA VAL A 722 27.18 -4.11 13.33
C VAL A 722 28.29 -3.66 12.39
N ALA A 723 28.58 -4.42 11.33
CA ALA A 723 29.54 -4.02 10.30
C ALA A 723 29.12 -2.71 9.62
N ALA A 724 27.83 -2.56 9.30
CA ALA A 724 27.29 -1.31 8.78
C ALA A 724 27.34 -0.17 9.79
N GLN A 725 27.18 -0.43 11.09
CA GLN A 725 27.40 0.56 12.15
C GLN A 725 28.85 1.01 12.21
N PHE A 726 29.82 0.10 12.05
CA PHE A 726 31.24 0.44 12.02
C PHE A 726 31.58 1.38 10.86
N ILE A 727 31.09 1.10 9.65
CA ILE A 727 31.31 2.01 8.50
C ILE A 727 30.65 3.38 8.74
N ARG A 728 29.44 3.44 9.30
CA ARG A 728 28.82 4.72 9.68
C ARG A 728 29.61 5.47 10.74
N PHE A 729 30.24 4.77 11.67
CA PHE A 729 31.10 5.36 12.68
C PHE A 729 32.34 6.00 12.03
N LEU A 730 33.02 5.31 11.11
CA LEU A 730 34.17 5.88 10.37
C LEU A 730 33.82 7.18 9.65
N LEU A 731 32.60 7.29 9.13
CA LEU A 731 32.09 8.46 8.40
C LEU A 731 31.47 9.54 9.30
N SER A 732 31.25 9.25 10.58
CA SER A 732 30.66 10.19 11.51
C SER A 732 31.62 11.32 11.88
N GLU A 733 31.10 12.46 12.31
CA GLU A 733 31.90 13.58 12.83
C GLU A 733 32.88 13.13 13.92
N GLU A 734 32.43 12.26 14.82
CA GLU A 734 33.27 11.67 15.87
C GLU A 734 34.43 10.84 15.30
N GLY A 735 34.14 9.94 14.35
CA GLY A 735 35.15 9.10 13.69
C GLY A 735 36.17 9.93 12.91
N GLN A 736 35.71 10.93 12.16
CA GLN A 736 36.56 11.86 11.42
C GLN A 736 37.43 12.73 12.34
N ARG A 737 36.91 13.13 13.51
CA ARG A 737 37.69 13.81 14.54
C ARG A 737 38.76 12.90 15.12
N ILE A 738 38.44 11.63 15.44
CA ILE A 738 39.44 10.67 15.93
C ILE A 738 40.53 10.46 14.88
N ILE A 739 40.16 10.33 13.60
CA ILE A 739 41.12 10.23 12.50
C ILE A 739 42.12 11.40 12.55
N SER A 740 41.64 12.64 12.60
CA SER A 740 42.49 13.84 12.61
C SER A 740 43.32 14.00 13.89
N GLU A 741 42.76 13.66 15.05
CA GLU A 741 43.37 14.01 16.34
C GLU A 741 44.22 12.91 16.98
N GLN A 742 43.91 11.64 16.70
CA GLN A 742 44.44 10.50 17.46
C GLN A 742 45.08 9.43 16.57
N THR A 743 45.01 9.57 15.25
CA THR A 743 45.61 8.63 14.30
C THR A 743 46.62 9.36 13.39
N PRO A 744 47.54 8.64 12.73
CA PRO A 744 48.37 9.25 11.68
C PRO A 744 47.59 9.52 10.39
N LEU A 745 46.38 8.97 10.24
CA LEU A 745 45.54 9.09 9.04
C LEU A 745 44.98 10.51 8.90
N LEU A 746 44.59 10.87 7.69
CA LEU A 746 44.02 12.18 7.39
C LEU A 746 42.51 12.11 7.20
N PRO A 747 41.74 13.03 7.81
CA PRO A 747 40.28 13.03 7.73
C PRO A 747 39.81 13.32 6.31
N LEU A 748 38.73 12.67 5.89
CA LEU A 748 38.10 12.89 4.59
C LEU A 748 37.42 14.25 4.51
N LEU A 749 36.78 14.66 5.59
CA LEU A 749 36.09 15.95 5.70
C LEU A 749 37.05 17.00 6.27
N PRO A 750 37.07 18.23 5.72
CA PRO A 750 37.91 19.29 6.27
C PRO A 750 37.52 19.57 7.72
N VAL A 751 38.48 19.42 8.63
CA VAL A 751 38.31 19.75 10.05
C VAL A 751 38.54 21.25 10.21
N ALA A 752 37.68 21.92 10.98
CA ALA A 752 37.69 23.39 11.10
C ALA A 752 39.01 24.01 11.58
N ASN A 753 39.90 23.20 12.19
CA ASN A 753 41.23 23.61 12.63
C ASN A 753 42.26 22.53 12.26
N PRO A 754 43.04 22.69 11.18
CA PRO A 754 44.05 21.71 10.79
C PRO A 754 45.15 21.59 11.85
N LYS A 755 45.32 20.40 12.41
CA LYS A 755 46.28 20.14 13.50
C LYS A 755 47.65 19.77 12.95
N SER A 756 47.69 18.94 11.91
CA SER A 756 48.96 18.45 11.34
C SER A 756 49.54 19.44 10.32
N ALA A 757 50.86 19.38 10.11
CA ALA A 757 51.54 20.22 9.11
C ALA A 757 51.04 19.92 7.69
N ILE A 758 50.74 18.66 7.40
CA ILE A 758 50.18 18.22 6.12
C ILE A 758 48.75 18.71 5.90
N GLU A 759 47.90 18.75 6.93
CA GLU A 759 46.54 19.32 6.83
C GLU A 759 46.58 20.81 6.47
N ARG A 760 47.51 21.57 7.08
CA ARG A 760 47.71 22.99 6.73
C ARG A 760 48.17 23.16 5.28
N GLU A 761 49.05 22.28 4.80
CA GLU A 761 49.52 22.35 3.42
C GLU A 761 48.42 22.00 2.41
N ILE A 762 47.56 21.03 2.74
CA ILE A 762 46.37 20.70 1.97
C ILE A 762 45.42 21.91 1.88
N GLU A 763 45.23 22.62 2.99
CA GLU A 763 44.40 23.81 3.02
C GLU A 763 45.02 25.00 2.25
N ASN A 764 46.33 25.17 2.32
CA ASN A 764 47.03 26.26 1.63
C ASN A 764 47.08 26.07 0.11
N ARG A 765 47.12 24.82 -0.38
CA ARG A 765 47.22 24.48 -1.81
C ARG A 765 45.92 23.90 -2.37
N ARG A 766 44.78 24.47 -1.98
CA ARG A 766 43.46 24.05 -2.50
C ARG A 766 43.47 24.09 -4.04
N GLY A 767 43.14 22.96 -4.66
CA GLY A 767 43.04 22.82 -6.11
C GLY A 767 44.18 22.02 -6.76
N THR A 768 45.31 21.79 -6.08
CA THR A 768 46.37 20.90 -6.59
C THR A 768 46.17 19.46 -6.15
N PHE A 769 45.39 19.21 -5.10
CA PHE A 769 45.04 17.86 -4.65
C PHE A 769 43.91 17.29 -5.50
N LEU A 770 44.18 16.16 -6.17
CA LEU A 770 43.28 15.50 -7.10
C LEU A 770 42.78 14.16 -6.53
N PRO A 771 41.55 14.11 -5.99
CA PRO A 771 40.99 12.88 -5.47
C PRO A 771 40.72 11.85 -6.57
N ILE A 772 41.18 10.63 -6.35
CA ILE A 772 40.88 9.47 -7.18
C ILE A 772 39.41 9.10 -6.91
N ARG A 773 38.59 9.14 -7.96
CA ARG A 773 37.14 8.90 -7.82
C ARG A 773 36.83 7.40 -7.79
N LEU A 774 35.93 6.98 -6.90
CA LEU A 774 35.41 5.61 -6.89
C LEU A 774 34.37 5.41 -8.01
N THR A 775 34.84 5.07 -9.20
CA THR A 775 34.01 4.83 -10.39
C THR A 775 34.42 3.56 -11.13
N PRO A 776 33.58 3.05 -12.06
CA PRO A 776 33.99 1.99 -12.99
C PRO A 776 35.28 2.28 -13.78
N GLY A 777 35.71 3.54 -13.89
CA GLY A 777 36.97 3.91 -14.53
C GLY A 777 38.19 3.24 -13.91
N LEU A 778 38.15 2.93 -12.61
CA LEU A 778 39.21 2.19 -11.93
C LEU A 778 39.32 0.72 -12.39
N LEU A 779 38.30 0.17 -13.04
CA LEU A 779 38.34 -1.18 -13.60
C LEU A 779 39.17 -1.25 -14.89
N THR A 780 39.40 -0.12 -15.56
CA THR A 780 40.08 -0.08 -16.86
C THR A 780 41.48 -0.67 -16.79
N PHE A 781 42.26 -0.32 -15.76
CA PHE A 781 43.61 -0.86 -15.56
C PHE A 781 43.64 -2.20 -14.82
N LEU A 782 42.48 -2.75 -14.46
CA LEU A 782 42.36 -4.12 -13.96
C LEU A 782 41.99 -5.11 -15.06
N ASP A 783 41.65 -4.63 -16.26
CA ASP A 783 41.56 -5.45 -17.46
C ASP A 783 42.88 -6.20 -17.71
N ASP A 784 42.81 -7.51 -17.95
CA ASP A 784 43.99 -8.37 -18.05
C ASP A 784 44.99 -7.87 -19.10
N LEU A 785 44.51 -7.49 -20.28
CA LEU A 785 45.34 -7.05 -21.39
C LEU A 785 45.98 -5.69 -21.07
N LYS A 786 45.18 -4.72 -20.64
CA LYS A 786 45.69 -3.38 -20.30
C LYS A 786 46.66 -3.41 -19.12
N LYS A 787 46.41 -4.26 -18.13
CA LYS A 787 47.29 -4.48 -16.98
C LYS A 787 48.63 -5.08 -17.39
N GLN A 788 48.62 -6.11 -18.25
CA GLN A 788 49.85 -6.72 -18.76
C GLN A 788 50.68 -5.73 -19.56
N ASP A 789 50.04 -4.97 -20.46
CA ASP A 789 50.70 -3.93 -21.26
C ASP A 789 51.32 -2.85 -20.36
N PHE A 790 50.58 -2.38 -19.36
CA PHE A 790 51.07 -1.37 -18.41
C PHE A 790 52.26 -1.86 -17.60
N LEU A 791 52.18 -3.06 -17.03
CA LEU A 791 53.26 -3.66 -16.22
C LEU A 791 54.51 -3.95 -17.07
N SER A 792 54.33 -4.40 -18.32
CA SER A 792 55.46 -4.62 -19.23
C SER A 792 56.13 -3.29 -19.61
N GLY A 793 55.34 -2.25 -19.89
CA GLY A 793 55.84 -0.89 -20.12
C GLY A 793 56.61 -0.33 -18.93
N TRP A 794 56.14 -0.59 -17.73
CA TRP A 794 56.81 -0.24 -16.48
C TRP A 794 58.14 -0.98 -16.29
N ASP A 795 58.18 -2.29 -16.53
CA ASP A 795 59.42 -3.05 -16.37
C ASP A 795 60.51 -2.59 -17.36
N MET A 796 60.10 -2.29 -18.60
CA MET A 796 60.99 -1.69 -19.60
C MET A 796 61.53 -0.32 -19.17
N SER A 797 60.71 0.52 -18.51
CA SER A 797 61.15 1.84 -18.04
C SER A 797 62.15 1.72 -16.88
N LEU A 798 62.06 0.65 -16.08
CA LEU A 798 63.01 0.34 -15.01
C LEU A 798 64.29 -0.38 -15.48
N GLY A 799 64.40 -0.72 -16.77
CA GLY A 799 65.55 -1.43 -17.32
C GLY A 799 65.60 -2.91 -16.96
N TYR A 800 64.49 -3.50 -16.51
CA TYR A 800 64.36 -4.95 -16.40
C TYR A 800 64.22 -5.53 -17.82
N ALA A 801 65.08 -6.48 -18.19
CA ALA A 801 64.90 -7.21 -19.44
C ALA A 801 63.61 -8.04 -19.37
N PRO A 802 62.82 -8.10 -20.47
CA PRO A 802 61.53 -8.79 -20.51
C PRO A 802 61.64 -10.31 -20.30
#